data_AF-A0A226EN60-F1
#
_entry.id   AF-A0A226EN60-F1
#
_cell.length_a   1.000
_cell.length_b   1.000
_cell.length_c   1.000
_cell.angle_alpha   90.00
_cell.angle_beta   90.00
_cell.angle_gamma   90.00
#
_symmetry.space_group_name_H-M   'P 1'
#
loop_
_entity.id
_entity.type
_entity.pdbx_description
1 polymer ?
#
loop_
_entity_poly.entity_id
_entity_poly.type
_entity_poly.pdbx_seq_one_letter_code
_entity_poly.pdbx_strand_id
1 'polypeptide(L)'
;MPNLQEMDYLHTSLENCAICGVPCTSSCGACKKVGYCSKAHQQNHWKSHKLQCFPLVVQQNDVLGRYLVTTRDVKQGEVILKETPIFSGPHLGDASAVESWTTIVCLSCFRIVPTNYKCSKCHWPLCGVTCEKDEQHAQSECKIFAERNITPDTFFETTPDYFVYEGVTVLRGVLQKAQNPAKWSKILELQSHGEERSRVEHARQQKNSAIRFVRQVCGQSQCQEEEIDHVLGAIGVNAFVSDDGVSQAQLYRNGTYLYHIASMPAHNCVPNSSWIIQLNSDFHLRAAVPIKTGESVNFLYTEATLPTSERRRKLKDNKYFLCGCPRCMDSSELGTYFSSPKCTEKNCTDGNLLPTYNLQTMDVSWCCELCSSKKSPEFVHSLLAKVDKETSLVDQDDSFSSIEKLIKIINKYSGVVLHPNNFKIHDIENDVLQRVSFLLMQHSRARKNQFGSNEIKWATKLVELSRKSLSISDKIWPGFNRHRGRLLYFLQQGLTIKMSVAVSNKKSKGKSLQDLSLLKQDLQEIQRIRQEVLGIFSIEPEGREESYIAKAMKDDSPEMLHLNSLLLQHCITLSINEGNNSGDDASEKLLESPCKCSGSMALLHASCLETWLTTSRREKCEICQSSFETIRVFPTFREYIRDPRNRVTFQLIAFIAELLSFLLPTLVLWIMTYQWYTDRKHSNRLLFDGWEAIALVVGSFALLSACIIWGRGSFRHHQYKWSSWRMSHQQIRLVLSKTSKADFPDDHEAQIV
;
A
#
# COMPACT_ATOMS: atom_id res chain seq x y z
N MET A 1 37.56 -30.69 16.18
CA MET A 1 36.61 -29.63 16.55
C MET A 1 37.14 -28.91 17.77
N PRO A 2 37.69 -27.68 17.64
CA PRO A 2 37.90 -26.82 18.79
C PRO A 2 36.69 -25.90 19.00
N ASN A 3 36.42 -25.61 20.27
CA ASN A 3 35.36 -24.76 20.83
C ASN A 3 34.97 -23.57 19.94
N LEU A 4 33.70 -23.53 19.55
CA LEU A 4 33.00 -22.31 19.15
C LEU A 4 32.83 -21.43 20.39
N GLN A 5 33.89 -20.72 20.76
CA GLN A 5 33.78 -19.54 21.62
C GLN A 5 32.96 -18.48 20.88
N GLU A 6 32.00 -17.91 21.61
CA GLU A 6 31.21 -16.69 21.36
C GLU A 6 31.53 -15.98 20.03
N MET A 7 30.64 -16.14 19.05
CA MET A 7 30.73 -15.46 17.77
C MET A 7 30.33 -13.98 17.89
N ASP A 8 31.29 -13.14 17.53
CA ASP A 8 31.44 -11.72 17.82
C ASP A 8 30.61 -10.79 16.89
N TYR A 9 29.31 -11.07 16.74
CA TYR A 9 28.38 -10.17 16.03
C TYR A 9 27.06 -9.98 16.79
N LEU A 10 27.15 -9.57 18.06
CA LEU A 10 26.04 -8.92 18.79
C LEU A 10 26.46 -8.13 20.04
N HIS A 11 27.74 -8.21 20.44
CA HIS A 11 28.32 -7.33 21.43
C HIS A 11 29.30 -6.36 20.75
N THR A 12 28.81 -5.23 20.23
CA THR A 12 29.66 -4.03 20.39
C THR A 12 29.75 -3.93 21.90
N SER A 13 30.93 -4.15 22.49
CA SER A 13 31.02 -4.29 23.94
C SER A 13 30.32 -3.08 24.54
N LEU A 14 29.16 -3.34 25.17
CA LEU A 14 28.41 -2.31 25.89
C LEU A 14 29.31 -1.68 26.97
N GLU A 15 30.41 -2.36 27.26
CA GLU A 15 31.55 -1.95 28.04
C GLU A 15 32.23 -0.71 27.48
N ASN A 16 32.46 -0.53 26.17
CA ASN A 16 33.30 0.56 25.64
C ASN A 16 32.58 1.54 24.71
N CYS A 17 32.86 2.83 24.88
CA CYS A 17 32.17 3.90 24.19
C CYS A 17 32.50 3.90 22.69
N ALA A 18 31.47 3.92 21.84
CA ALA A 18 31.61 3.87 20.38
C ALA A 18 32.39 5.03 19.74
N ILE A 19 32.72 6.09 20.48
CA ILE A 19 33.53 7.21 19.98
C ILE A 19 34.96 7.16 20.51
N CYS A 20 35.16 6.94 21.81
CA CYS A 20 36.45 7.11 22.46
C CYS A 20 37.01 5.85 23.12
N GLY A 21 36.29 4.73 23.08
CA GLY A 21 36.75 3.43 23.59
C GLY A 21 36.79 3.28 25.11
N VAL A 22 36.44 4.31 25.89
CA VAL A 22 36.42 4.25 27.37
C VAL A 22 35.14 3.58 27.90
N PRO A 23 35.14 3.10 29.17
CA PRO A 23 33.97 2.46 29.76
C PRO A 23 32.67 3.27 29.63
N CYS A 24 31.58 2.62 29.23
CA CYS A 24 30.28 3.25 29.04
C CYS A 24 29.56 3.50 30.36
N THR A 25 28.79 4.58 30.41
CA THR A 25 27.85 4.87 31.51
C THR A 25 26.41 4.57 31.10
N SER A 26 26.14 4.45 29.80
CA SER A 26 24.80 4.24 29.25
C SER A 26 24.85 3.52 27.91
N SER A 27 23.74 2.89 27.52
CA SER A 27 23.53 2.31 26.20
C SER A 27 22.45 3.05 25.42
N CYS A 28 22.48 2.94 24.09
CA CYS A 28 21.45 3.53 23.24
C CYS A 28 20.06 3.06 23.68
N GLY A 29 19.21 3.98 24.12
CA GLY A 29 17.87 3.65 24.63
C GLY A 29 16.95 2.97 23.61
N ALA A 30 17.20 3.15 22.31
CA ALA A 30 16.36 2.63 21.24
C ALA A 30 16.77 1.24 20.74
N CYS A 31 18.06 0.98 20.51
CA CYS A 31 18.52 -0.33 19.98
C CYS A 31 19.26 -1.19 21.00
N LYS A 32 19.77 -0.60 22.08
CA LYS A 32 20.60 -1.25 23.10
C LYS A 32 21.90 -1.91 22.59
N LYS A 33 22.29 -1.68 21.32
CA LYS A 33 23.49 -2.27 20.70
C LYS A 33 24.78 -1.46 20.91
N VAL A 34 24.67 -0.19 21.26
CA VAL A 34 25.82 0.73 21.31
C VAL A 34 25.92 1.41 22.66
N GLY A 35 27.10 1.38 23.26
CA GLY A 35 27.42 2.04 24.53
C GLY A 35 28.03 3.44 24.36
N TYR A 36 27.76 4.32 25.32
CA TYR A 36 28.30 5.67 25.39
C TYR A 36 28.76 6.01 26.82
N CYS A 37 29.93 6.65 26.94
CA CYS A 37 30.40 7.20 28.21
C CYS A 37 29.74 8.54 28.57
N SER A 38 29.13 9.23 27.59
CA SER A 38 28.43 10.51 27.78
C SER A 38 27.34 10.77 26.74
N LYS A 39 26.37 11.62 27.07
CA LYS A 39 25.32 12.09 26.15
C LYS A 39 25.90 12.85 24.94
N ALA A 40 27.01 13.56 25.12
CA ALA A 40 27.70 14.27 24.05
C ALA A 40 28.24 13.30 22.98
N HIS A 41 28.84 12.17 23.41
CA HIS A 41 29.29 11.14 22.48
C HIS A 41 28.13 10.45 21.77
N GLN A 42 27.01 10.22 22.45
CA GLN A 42 25.80 9.73 21.79
C GLN A 42 25.30 10.70 20.71
N GLN A 43 25.20 12.00 21.01
CA GLN A 43 24.74 13.01 20.04
C GLN A 43 25.69 13.13 18.83
N ASN A 44 27.00 13.03 19.05
CA ASN A 44 27.99 13.04 17.99
C ASN A 44 27.84 11.79 17.09
N HIS A 45 27.74 10.60 17.69
CA HIS A 45 27.57 9.34 16.96
C HIS A 45 26.19 9.21 16.31
N TRP A 46 25.18 9.94 16.80
CA TRP A 46 23.79 9.79 16.35
C TRP A 46 23.61 9.99 14.84
N LYS A 47 24.42 10.86 14.20
CA LYS A 47 24.33 11.12 12.75
C LYS A 47 24.51 9.86 11.92
N SER A 48 25.44 8.98 12.29
CA SER A 48 25.67 7.69 11.64
C SER A 48 24.83 6.57 12.27
N HIS A 49 24.78 6.51 13.59
CA HIS A 49 24.10 5.43 14.33
C HIS A 49 22.60 5.35 14.04
N LYS A 50 21.91 6.49 13.89
CA LYS A 50 20.44 6.53 13.69
C LYS A 50 19.97 5.70 12.49
N LEU A 51 20.82 5.50 11.48
CA LEU A 51 20.49 4.75 10.27
C LEU A 51 20.45 3.23 10.53
N GLN A 52 21.09 2.77 11.60
CA GLN A 52 21.22 1.36 12.00
C GLN A 52 20.61 1.08 13.38
N CYS A 53 20.05 2.10 14.03
CA CYS A 53 19.48 2.04 15.37
C CYS A 53 18.04 1.51 15.34
N PHE A 54 17.91 0.21 15.13
CA PHE A 54 16.63 -0.49 15.13
C PHE A 54 16.29 -1.08 16.50
N PRO A 55 15.01 -1.11 16.91
CA PRO A 55 14.60 -1.58 18.22
C PRO A 55 14.58 -3.12 18.33
N LEU A 56 15.60 -3.81 17.80
CA LEU A 56 15.62 -5.26 17.64
C LEU A 56 16.93 -5.87 18.13
N VAL A 57 16.85 -7.01 18.83
CA VAL A 57 17.99 -7.83 19.23
C VAL A 57 17.72 -9.30 18.87
N VAL A 58 18.77 -10.04 18.52
CA VAL A 58 18.69 -11.48 18.26
C VAL A 58 18.78 -12.21 19.60
N GLN A 59 17.90 -13.18 19.80
CA GLN A 59 17.93 -14.14 20.88
C GLN A 59 17.98 -15.56 20.30
N GLN A 60 18.20 -16.56 21.15
CA GLN A 60 18.21 -17.96 20.74
C GLN A 60 17.50 -18.85 21.75
N ASN A 61 16.77 -19.85 21.26
CA ASN A 61 16.23 -20.96 22.06
C ASN A 61 16.17 -22.25 21.24
N ASP A 62 15.84 -23.37 21.88
CA ASP A 62 15.84 -24.70 21.26
C ASP A 62 14.71 -24.91 20.23
N VAL A 63 13.66 -24.08 20.27
CA VAL A 63 12.46 -24.25 19.43
C VAL A 63 12.58 -23.46 18.13
N LEU A 64 13.00 -22.19 18.22
CA LEU A 64 13.07 -21.26 17.09
C LEU A 64 14.49 -21.15 16.52
N GLY A 65 15.50 -21.71 17.19
CA GLY A 65 16.89 -21.35 16.93
C GLY A 65 17.09 -19.87 17.25
N ARG A 66 17.71 -19.12 16.34
CA ARG A 66 17.87 -17.66 16.48
C ARG A 66 16.61 -16.94 16.02
N TYR A 67 16.15 -15.96 16.78
CA TYR A 67 14.97 -15.16 16.48
C TYR A 67 15.13 -13.71 16.93
N LEU A 68 14.31 -12.80 16.38
CA LEU A 68 14.31 -11.39 16.78
C LEU A 68 13.27 -11.09 17.86
N VAL A 69 13.65 -10.24 18.82
CA VAL A 69 12.75 -9.62 19.80
C VAL A 69 12.90 -8.11 19.81
N THR A 70 11.86 -7.41 20.25
CA THR A 70 11.90 -5.96 20.42
C THR A 70 12.67 -5.55 21.68
N THR A 71 13.33 -4.40 21.64
CA THR A 71 14.05 -3.80 22.79
C THR A 71 13.26 -2.67 23.45
N ARG A 72 12.11 -2.31 22.89
CA ARG A 72 11.12 -1.37 23.42
C ARG A 72 9.75 -1.62 22.78
N ASP A 73 8.73 -0.93 23.26
CA ASP A 73 7.42 -0.90 22.62
C ASP A 73 7.52 -0.29 21.21
N VAL A 74 6.88 -0.96 20.25
CA VAL A 74 6.85 -0.61 18.83
C VAL A 74 5.41 -0.34 18.43
N LYS A 75 5.18 0.75 17.71
CA LYS A 75 3.85 1.11 17.22
C LYS A 75 3.55 0.39 15.90
N GLN A 76 2.29 0.05 15.67
CA GLN A 76 1.82 -0.35 14.35
C GLN A 76 2.23 0.68 13.29
N GLY A 77 2.71 0.21 12.15
CA GLY A 77 3.17 1.09 11.07
C GLY A 77 4.62 1.57 11.20
N GLU A 78 5.32 1.26 12.30
CA GLU A 78 6.71 1.66 12.49
C GLU A 78 7.67 0.75 11.72
N VAL A 79 8.59 1.34 10.94
CA VAL A 79 9.68 0.59 10.28
C VAL A 79 10.73 0.21 11.31
N ILE A 80 10.87 -1.08 11.57
CA ILE A 80 11.70 -1.64 12.64
C ILE A 80 12.98 -2.32 12.13
N LEU A 81 13.13 -2.53 10.83
CA LEU A 81 14.39 -2.98 10.23
C LEU A 81 14.51 -2.41 8.82
N LYS A 82 15.72 -1.98 8.46
CA LYS A 82 16.14 -1.77 7.07
C LYS A 82 17.47 -2.45 6.85
N GLU A 83 17.59 -3.22 5.77
CA GLU A 83 18.82 -3.95 5.47
C GLU A 83 19.04 -4.07 3.96
N THR A 84 20.26 -3.82 3.52
CA THR A 84 20.72 -4.05 2.14
C THR A 84 21.17 -5.51 2.00
N PRO A 85 20.91 -6.19 0.88
CA PRO A 85 21.20 -7.62 0.74
C PRO A 85 22.70 -7.90 0.85
N ILE A 86 23.03 -9.08 1.39
CA ILE A 86 24.38 -9.64 1.33
C ILE A 86 24.75 -9.79 -0.14
N PHE A 87 23.90 -10.48 -0.90
CA PHE A 87 23.94 -10.55 -2.35
C PHE A 87 22.53 -10.81 -2.88
N SER A 88 22.37 -10.62 -4.19
CA SER A 88 21.12 -10.80 -4.91
C SER A 88 21.41 -11.47 -6.25
N GLY A 89 20.42 -12.17 -6.78
CA GLY A 89 20.53 -12.84 -8.06
C GLY A 89 19.18 -12.98 -8.73
N PRO A 90 19.18 -13.34 -10.02
CA PRO A 90 17.96 -13.55 -10.78
C PRO A 90 17.22 -14.80 -10.31
N HIS A 91 15.90 -14.77 -10.38
CA HIS A 91 15.01 -15.89 -10.09
C HIS A 91 14.24 -16.25 -11.36
N LEU A 92 14.16 -17.54 -11.72
CA LEU A 92 13.07 -18.02 -12.56
C LEU A 92 11.96 -18.44 -11.61
N GLY A 93 10.73 -17.96 -11.85
CA GLY A 93 9.58 -18.42 -11.08
C GLY A 93 9.38 -19.93 -11.25
N ASP A 94 8.45 -20.51 -10.48
CA ASP A 94 8.02 -21.90 -10.66
C ASP A 94 7.77 -22.17 -12.15
N ALA A 95 8.49 -23.14 -12.73
CA ALA A 95 8.43 -23.47 -14.15
C ALA A 95 7.01 -23.84 -14.63
N SER A 96 6.08 -24.08 -13.69
CA SER A 96 4.66 -24.30 -13.95
C SER A 96 3.83 -23.03 -14.19
N ALA A 97 4.31 -21.84 -13.78
CA ALA A 97 3.54 -20.58 -13.83
C ALA A 97 3.86 -19.68 -15.03
N VAL A 98 4.90 -20.01 -15.81
CA VAL A 98 5.29 -19.25 -17.00
C VAL A 98 5.15 -20.17 -18.21
N GLU A 99 4.00 -20.11 -18.88
CA GLU A 99 3.74 -20.83 -20.14
C GLU A 99 4.69 -20.42 -21.29
N SER A 100 5.58 -19.43 -21.07
CA SER A 100 6.61 -19.03 -22.02
C SER A 100 8.04 -19.36 -21.54
N TRP A 101 8.61 -20.39 -22.15
CA TRP A 101 10.01 -20.83 -22.07
C TRP A 101 11.04 -19.78 -22.58
N THR A 102 10.67 -18.50 -22.64
CA THR A 102 11.40 -17.42 -23.32
C THR A 102 11.63 -16.18 -22.44
N THR A 103 11.24 -16.21 -21.17
CA THR A 103 11.35 -15.04 -20.30
C THR A 103 12.80 -14.86 -19.81
N ILE A 104 13.50 -13.88 -20.36
CA ILE A 104 14.86 -13.50 -19.98
C ILE A 104 14.82 -12.32 -19.00
N VAL A 105 15.56 -12.40 -17.90
CA VAL A 105 15.67 -11.33 -16.89
C VAL A 105 17.07 -10.74 -16.84
N CYS A 106 17.14 -9.44 -16.56
CA CYS A 106 18.38 -8.68 -16.49
C CYS A 106 19.21 -9.13 -15.27
N LEU A 107 20.49 -9.43 -15.46
CA LEU A 107 21.37 -9.84 -14.35
C LEU A 107 21.62 -8.74 -13.30
N SER A 108 21.43 -7.47 -13.64
CA SER A 108 21.57 -6.37 -12.70
C SER A 108 20.23 -6.07 -12.02
N CYS A 109 19.23 -5.57 -12.74
CA CYS A 109 17.99 -5.10 -12.11
C CYS A 109 16.87 -6.14 -12.00
N PHE A 110 17.09 -7.37 -12.49
CA PHE A 110 16.14 -8.49 -12.47
C PHE A 110 14.82 -8.27 -13.20
N ARG A 111 14.70 -7.17 -13.95
CA ARG A 111 13.54 -6.94 -14.80
C ARG A 111 13.53 -7.87 -16.00
N ILE A 112 12.35 -8.25 -16.46
CA ILE A 112 12.19 -8.91 -17.75
C ILE A 112 12.80 -8.00 -18.82
N VAL A 113 13.67 -8.55 -19.65
CA VAL A 113 14.40 -7.80 -20.69
C VAL A 113 13.62 -7.93 -22.00
N PRO A 114 12.97 -6.85 -22.49
CA PRO A 114 12.33 -6.85 -23.80
C PRO A 114 13.32 -6.58 -24.95
N THR A 115 14.61 -6.33 -24.65
CA THR A 115 15.56 -5.69 -25.57
C THR A 115 16.65 -6.61 -26.11
N ASN A 116 17.11 -6.35 -27.34
CA ASN A 116 18.30 -6.96 -27.96
C ASN A 116 19.65 -6.50 -27.37
N TYR A 117 19.66 -5.66 -26.31
CA TYR A 117 20.90 -5.18 -25.72
C TYR A 117 21.63 -6.33 -25.01
N LYS A 118 22.82 -6.66 -25.51
CA LYS A 118 23.73 -7.65 -24.92
C LYS A 118 24.92 -6.92 -24.32
N CYS A 119 25.34 -7.35 -23.13
CA CYS A 119 26.54 -6.85 -22.47
C CYS A 119 27.73 -6.87 -23.43
N SER A 120 28.48 -5.77 -23.53
CA SER A 120 29.62 -5.67 -24.46
C SER A 120 30.74 -6.68 -24.19
N LYS A 121 30.79 -7.26 -22.98
CA LYS A 121 31.82 -8.21 -22.53
C LYS A 121 31.36 -9.66 -22.58
N CYS A 122 30.31 -10.00 -21.85
CA CYS A 122 29.85 -11.39 -21.70
C CYS A 122 28.66 -11.74 -22.59
N HIS A 123 28.15 -10.77 -23.37
CA HIS A 123 27.03 -10.93 -24.30
C HIS A 123 25.70 -11.38 -23.68
N TRP A 124 25.57 -11.35 -22.34
CA TRP A 124 24.31 -11.60 -21.67
C TRP A 124 23.29 -10.47 -21.89
N PRO A 125 21.99 -10.78 -22.07
CA PRO A 125 20.95 -9.77 -22.21
C PRO A 125 20.81 -8.91 -20.95
N LEU A 126 20.77 -7.58 -21.13
CA LEU A 126 20.59 -6.60 -20.06
C LEU A 126 19.65 -5.49 -20.51
N CYS A 127 19.16 -4.66 -19.58
CA CYS A 127 18.30 -3.51 -19.93
C CYS A 127 19.04 -2.37 -20.67
N GLY A 128 20.38 -2.33 -20.64
CA GLY A 128 21.18 -1.28 -21.26
C GLY A 128 22.49 -0.99 -20.52
N VAL A 129 23.19 0.06 -20.94
CA VAL A 129 24.53 0.47 -20.45
C VAL A 129 24.58 0.66 -18.93
N THR A 130 23.52 1.17 -18.31
CA THR A 130 23.45 1.34 -16.86
C THR A 130 23.56 0.00 -16.13
N CYS A 131 22.78 -1.00 -16.55
CA CYS A 131 22.82 -2.35 -15.99
C CYS A 131 24.11 -3.10 -16.34
N GLU A 132 24.75 -2.76 -17.46
CA GLU A 132 26.07 -3.33 -17.82
C GLU A 132 27.18 -2.87 -16.87
N LYS A 133 27.14 -1.60 -16.45
CA LYS A 133 28.14 -1.00 -15.57
C LYS A 133 27.84 -1.19 -14.08
N ASP A 134 26.64 -1.65 -13.75
CA ASP A 134 26.22 -1.91 -12.39
C ASP A 134 27.08 -2.99 -11.72
N GLU A 135 27.57 -2.71 -10.52
CA GLU A 135 28.54 -3.57 -9.84
C GLU A 135 28.04 -5.00 -9.64
N GLN A 136 26.73 -5.16 -9.42
CA GLN A 136 26.09 -6.44 -9.18
C GLN A 136 26.32 -7.42 -10.33
N HIS A 137 26.33 -6.93 -11.58
CA HIS A 137 26.68 -7.72 -12.76
C HIS A 137 28.20 -7.64 -13.05
N ALA A 138 28.73 -6.41 -13.15
CA ALA A 138 30.06 -6.14 -13.67
C ALA A 138 31.19 -6.75 -12.83
N GLN A 139 31.03 -6.81 -11.51
CA GLN A 139 32.04 -7.34 -10.58
C GLN A 139 31.79 -8.80 -10.18
N SER A 140 30.62 -9.35 -10.51
CA SER A 140 30.23 -10.71 -10.16
C SER A 140 30.52 -11.68 -11.31
N GLU A 141 29.49 -12.14 -12.02
CA GLU A 141 29.57 -13.18 -13.03
C GLU A 141 30.11 -12.72 -14.39
N CYS A 142 30.08 -11.41 -14.70
CA CYS A 142 30.36 -10.89 -16.04
C CYS A 142 31.72 -11.36 -16.60
N LYS A 143 32.79 -11.24 -15.81
CA LYS A 143 34.14 -11.68 -16.24
C LYS A 143 34.18 -13.18 -16.51
N ILE A 144 33.60 -13.98 -15.63
CA ILE A 144 33.55 -15.44 -15.74
C ILE A 144 32.79 -15.84 -17.00
N PHE A 145 31.64 -15.21 -17.25
CA PHE A 145 30.81 -15.52 -18.40
C PHE A 145 31.48 -15.13 -19.72
N ALA A 146 32.20 -14.01 -19.75
CA ALA A 146 33.00 -13.62 -20.90
C ALA A 146 34.15 -14.62 -21.18
N GLU A 147 34.92 -15.00 -20.16
CA GLU A 147 36.05 -15.94 -20.32
C GLU A 147 35.63 -17.35 -20.71
N ARG A 148 34.42 -17.76 -20.29
CA ARG A 148 33.89 -19.11 -20.53
C ARG A 148 32.84 -19.16 -21.66
N ASN A 149 32.55 -18.05 -22.33
CA ASN A 149 31.50 -17.91 -23.35
C ASN A 149 30.12 -18.43 -22.87
N ILE A 150 29.76 -18.15 -21.63
CA ILE A 150 28.49 -18.58 -21.05
C ILE A 150 27.41 -17.58 -21.47
N THR A 151 26.52 -18.00 -22.38
CA THR A 151 25.37 -17.20 -22.83
C THR A 151 24.07 -17.98 -22.66
N PRO A 152 22.90 -17.31 -22.59
CA PRO A 152 21.62 -18.01 -22.53
C PRO A 152 21.43 -18.94 -23.75
N ASP A 153 21.76 -18.45 -24.95
CA ASP A 153 21.62 -19.16 -26.24
C ASP A 153 22.41 -20.50 -26.22
N THR A 154 23.64 -20.50 -25.72
CA THR A 154 24.49 -21.71 -25.60
C THR A 154 24.00 -22.73 -24.57
N PHE A 155 23.26 -22.28 -23.53
CA PHE A 155 22.90 -23.12 -22.39
C PHE A 155 21.57 -23.85 -22.61
N PHE A 156 20.60 -23.19 -23.25
CA PHE A 156 19.30 -23.80 -23.57
C PHE A 156 19.40 -24.89 -24.65
N GLU A 157 20.42 -24.85 -25.50
CA GLU A 157 20.64 -25.86 -26.55
C GLU A 157 21.37 -27.12 -26.04
N THR A 158 22.21 -27.01 -25.01
CA THR A 158 23.17 -28.07 -24.64
C THR A 158 22.89 -28.75 -23.29
N THR A 159 22.06 -28.14 -22.44
CA THR A 159 21.68 -28.69 -21.14
C THR A 159 20.21 -28.38 -20.84
N PRO A 160 19.33 -29.40 -20.79
CA PRO A 160 17.93 -29.21 -20.40
C PRO A 160 17.76 -28.93 -18.89
N ASP A 161 18.85 -28.81 -18.13
CA ASP A 161 18.82 -28.43 -16.71
C ASP A 161 18.54 -26.92 -16.59
N TYR A 162 17.29 -26.59 -16.26
CA TYR A 162 16.71 -25.25 -16.08
C TYR A 162 17.32 -24.40 -14.94
N PHE A 163 18.59 -24.62 -14.59
CA PHE A 163 19.25 -24.08 -13.38
C PHE A 163 20.12 -22.84 -13.64
N VAL A 164 20.00 -22.16 -14.78
CA VAL A 164 20.95 -21.07 -15.14
C VAL A 164 20.85 -19.89 -14.18
N TYR A 165 19.65 -19.37 -13.94
CA TYR A 165 19.47 -18.17 -13.11
C TYR A 165 19.67 -18.47 -11.63
N GLU A 166 19.17 -19.61 -11.16
CA GLU A 166 19.45 -20.15 -9.82
C GLU A 166 20.95 -20.37 -9.64
N GLY A 167 21.63 -20.92 -10.66
CA GLY A 167 23.07 -21.09 -10.71
C GLY A 167 23.85 -19.78 -10.63
N VAL A 168 23.41 -18.73 -11.34
CA VAL A 168 23.98 -17.39 -11.22
C VAL A 168 23.88 -16.88 -9.78
N THR A 169 22.72 -17.08 -9.15
CA THR A 169 22.50 -16.66 -7.76
C THR A 169 23.42 -17.40 -6.79
N VAL A 170 23.58 -18.72 -6.95
CA VAL A 170 24.52 -19.52 -6.14
C VAL A 170 25.97 -19.07 -6.39
N LEU A 171 26.37 -18.87 -7.65
CA LEU A 171 27.70 -18.39 -8.02
C LEU A 171 28.01 -17.07 -7.30
N ARG A 172 27.10 -16.09 -7.33
CA ARG A 172 27.26 -14.81 -6.64
C ARG A 172 27.47 -14.95 -5.14
N GLY A 173 26.74 -15.87 -4.51
CA GLY A 173 26.91 -16.18 -3.08
C GLY A 173 28.29 -16.73 -2.77
N VAL A 174 28.77 -17.69 -3.57
CA VAL A 174 30.10 -18.31 -3.40
C VAL A 174 31.24 -17.32 -3.66
N LEU A 175 31.09 -16.43 -4.66
CA LEU A 175 32.10 -15.41 -4.96
C LEU A 175 32.33 -14.42 -3.80
N GLN A 176 31.37 -14.27 -2.87
CA GLN A 176 31.56 -13.42 -1.68
C GLN A 176 32.76 -13.87 -0.83
N LYS A 177 33.13 -15.15 -0.85
CA LYS A 177 34.31 -15.65 -0.12
C LYS A 177 35.58 -14.89 -0.48
N ALA A 178 35.78 -14.60 -1.77
CA ALA A 178 36.94 -13.85 -2.25
C ALA A 178 36.69 -12.33 -2.30
N GLN A 179 35.48 -11.92 -2.68
CA GLN A 179 35.16 -10.50 -2.91
C GLN A 179 34.93 -9.74 -1.61
N ASN A 180 34.30 -10.37 -0.62
CA ASN A 180 33.90 -9.72 0.63
C ASN A 180 33.80 -10.75 1.78
N PRO A 181 34.91 -11.05 2.47
CA PRO A 181 34.93 -12.03 3.56
C PRO A 181 33.94 -11.74 4.70
N ALA A 182 33.62 -10.46 4.95
CA ALA A 182 32.63 -10.08 5.96
C ALA A 182 31.19 -10.48 5.55
N LYS A 183 30.84 -10.34 4.26
CA LYS A 183 29.59 -10.87 3.71
C LYS A 183 29.58 -12.40 3.74
N TRP A 184 30.71 -13.03 3.43
CA TRP A 184 30.85 -14.49 3.49
C TRP A 184 30.58 -15.06 4.88
N SER A 185 31.13 -14.45 5.95
CA SER A 185 30.84 -14.85 7.34
C SER A 185 29.33 -14.88 7.62
N LYS A 186 28.62 -13.83 7.22
CA LYS A 186 27.16 -13.74 7.39
C LYS A 186 26.40 -14.82 6.62
N ILE A 187 26.89 -15.26 5.46
CA ILE A 187 26.28 -16.36 4.70
C ILE A 187 26.46 -17.69 5.46
N LEU A 188 27.65 -17.93 6.00
CA LEU A 188 27.94 -19.13 6.78
C LEU A 188 27.11 -19.20 8.07
N GLU A 189 26.78 -18.05 8.64
CA GLU A 189 25.91 -17.96 9.81
C GLU A 189 24.44 -18.30 9.50
N LEU A 190 23.97 -18.28 8.25
CA LEU A 190 22.56 -18.57 7.94
C LEU A 190 22.26 -20.08 7.97
N GLN A 191 21.05 -20.43 8.41
CA GLN A 191 20.60 -21.83 8.45
C GLN A 191 20.46 -22.38 7.03
N SER A 192 21.13 -23.48 6.70
CA SER A 192 21.09 -24.09 5.37
C SER A 192 20.33 -25.41 5.30
N HIS A 193 20.03 -26.04 6.45
CA HIS A 193 19.40 -27.37 6.55
C HIS A 193 20.09 -28.42 5.66
N GLY A 194 21.43 -28.40 5.60
CA GLY A 194 22.21 -29.28 4.74
C GLY A 194 21.97 -30.77 5.03
N GLU A 195 21.82 -31.14 6.31
CA GLU A 195 21.55 -32.53 6.71
C GLU A 195 20.16 -32.99 6.23
N GLU A 196 19.11 -32.20 6.46
CA GLU A 196 17.75 -32.53 6.05
C GLU A 196 17.62 -32.54 4.52
N ARG A 197 18.21 -31.56 3.84
CA ARG A 197 18.29 -31.52 2.37
C ARG A 197 18.96 -32.75 1.78
N SER A 198 20.02 -33.27 2.41
CA SER A 198 20.72 -34.46 1.92
C SER A 198 19.82 -35.71 1.86
N ARG A 199 18.75 -35.75 2.66
CA ARG A 199 17.78 -36.85 2.71
C ARG A 199 16.68 -36.73 1.65
N VAL A 200 16.55 -35.58 0.98
CA VAL A 200 15.51 -35.30 -0.01
C VAL A 200 16.09 -35.41 -1.43
N GLU A 201 15.54 -36.30 -2.26
CA GLU A 201 16.03 -36.57 -3.62
C GLU A 201 16.09 -35.30 -4.49
N HIS A 202 15.01 -34.52 -4.52
CA HIS A 202 14.97 -33.27 -5.30
C HIS A 202 16.05 -32.26 -4.84
N ALA A 203 16.28 -32.12 -3.53
CA ALA A 203 17.32 -31.23 -3.01
C ALA A 203 18.74 -31.72 -3.36
N ARG A 204 18.97 -33.04 -3.39
CA ARG A 204 20.23 -33.62 -3.89
C ARG A 204 20.46 -33.33 -5.37
N GLN A 205 19.42 -33.39 -6.19
CA GLN A 205 19.51 -33.03 -7.61
C GLN A 205 19.87 -31.55 -7.80
N GLN A 206 19.19 -30.64 -7.08
CA GLN A 206 19.52 -29.21 -7.09
C GLN A 206 20.96 -28.94 -6.65
N LYS A 207 21.43 -29.63 -5.60
CA LYS A 207 22.84 -29.56 -5.16
C LYS A 207 23.80 -29.95 -6.27
N ASN A 208 23.56 -31.08 -6.93
CA ASN A 208 24.43 -31.55 -8.02
C ASN A 208 24.44 -30.56 -9.20
N SER A 209 23.29 -30.00 -9.57
CA SER A 209 23.18 -28.97 -10.61
C SER A 209 23.95 -27.69 -10.24
N ALA A 210 23.86 -27.24 -8.98
CA ALA A 210 24.60 -26.09 -8.49
C ALA A 210 26.12 -26.32 -8.51
N ILE A 211 26.58 -27.48 -8.03
CA ILE A 211 27.99 -27.88 -8.04
C ILE A 211 28.52 -27.92 -9.47
N ARG A 212 27.78 -28.56 -10.38
CA ARG A 212 28.12 -28.63 -11.82
C ARG A 212 28.23 -27.22 -12.42
N PHE A 213 27.24 -26.37 -12.17
CA PHE A 213 27.22 -25.01 -12.70
C PHE A 213 28.41 -24.17 -12.19
N VAL A 214 28.67 -24.17 -10.88
CA VAL A 214 29.74 -23.34 -10.29
C VAL A 214 31.13 -23.88 -10.66
N ARG A 215 31.38 -25.18 -10.47
CA ARG A 215 32.73 -25.75 -10.63
C ARG A 215 33.07 -26.06 -12.09
N GLN A 216 32.15 -26.65 -12.84
CA GLN A 216 32.42 -27.14 -14.20
C GLN A 216 32.13 -26.06 -15.25
N VAL A 217 30.92 -25.50 -15.26
CA VAL A 217 30.53 -24.47 -16.25
C VAL A 217 31.28 -23.17 -16.00
N CYS A 218 31.16 -22.62 -14.79
CA CYS A 218 31.79 -21.35 -14.42
C CYS A 218 33.28 -21.47 -14.11
N GLY A 219 33.81 -22.70 -14.07
CA GLY A 219 35.24 -22.94 -13.88
C GLY A 219 35.79 -22.61 -12.50
N GLN A 220 34.94 -22.51 -11.49
CA GLN A 220 35.34 -22.16 -10.12
C GLN A 220 35.72 -23.44 -9.33
N SER A 221 36.69 -24.20 -9.82
CA SER A 221 37.11 -25.48 -9.23
C SER A 221 37.74 -25.36 -7.84
N GLN A 222 38.11 -24.16 -7.42
CA GLN A 222 38.62 -23.84 -6.08
C GLN A 222 37.52 -23.81 -5.01
N CYS A 223 36.24 -23.63 -5.39
CA CYS A 223 35.12 -23.53 -4.46
C CYS A 223 34.71 -24.91 -3.93
N GLN A 224 34.67 -25.11 -2.61
CA GLN A 224 34.35 -26.43 -2.04
C GLN A 224 32.87 -26.79 -2.26
N GLU A 225 32.57 -28.08 -2.42
CA GLU A 225 31.20 -28.54 -2.71
C GLU A 225 30.26 -28.30 -1.53
N GLU A 226 30.78 -28.43 -0.31
CA GLU A 226 30.06 -28.13 0.94
C GLU A 226 29.71 -26.64 1.04
N GLU A 227 30.59 -25.76 0.57
CA GLU A 227 30.35 -24.32 0.55
C GLU A 227 29.27 -23.95 -0.47
N ILE A 228 29.29 -24.59 -1.65
CA ILE A 228 28.25 -24.41 -2.68
C ILE A 228 26.89 -24.90 -2.16
N ASP A 229 26.86 -26.07 -1.51
CA ASP A 229 25.64 -26.62 -0.93
C ASP A 229 25.11 -25.76 0.23
N HIS A 230 26.00 -25.23 1.07
CA HIS A 230 25.61 -24.30 2.14
C HIS A 230 24.99 -23.03 1.56
N VAL A 231 25.59 -22.42 0.54
CA VAL A 231 25.01 -21.23 -0.14
C VAL A 231 23.65 -21.56 -0.73
N LEU A 232 23.52 -22.70 -1.42
CA LEU A 232 22.25 -23.15 -2.00
C LEU A 232 21.17 -23.37 -0.93
N GLY A 233 21.53 -24.01 0.19
CA GLY A 233 20.64 -24.19 1.33
C GLY A 233 20.25 -22.88 1.98
N ALA A 234 21.21 -21.98 2.21
CA ALA A 234 20.97 -20.65 2.77
C ALA A 234 20.00 -19.85 1.88
N ILE A 235 20.13 -19.92 0.55
CA ILE A 235 19.17 -19.31 -0.39
C ILE A 235 17.77 -19.92 -0.19
N GLY A 236 17.62 -21.24 -0.26
CA GLY A 236 16.30 -21.89 -0.16
C GLY A 236 15.58 -21.63 1.17
N VAL A 237 16.33 -21.52 2.26
CA VAL A 237 15.77 -21.36 3.61
C VAL A 237 15.55 -19.89 3.97
N ASN A 238 16.42 -18.97 3.53
CA ASN A 238 16.46 -17.61 4.08
C ASN A 238 16.23 -16.49 3.04
N ALA A 239 16.29 -16.78 1.75
CA ALA A 239 16.15 -15.74 0.74
C ALA A 239 14.70 -15.28 0.56
N PHE A 240 14.57 -14.04 0.12
CA PHE A 240 13.30 -13.40 -0.22
C PHE A 240 13.24 -13.19 -1.72
N VAL A 241 12.05 -13.34 -2.30
CA VAL A 241 11.82 -13.14 -3.73
C VAL A 241 11.02 -11.86 -3.94
N SER A 242 11.35 -11.09 -4.99
CA SER A 242 10.55 -9.93 -5.36
C SER A 242 9.19 -10.36 -5.90
N ASP A 243 8.14 -9.96 -5.20
CA ASP A 243 6.74 -10.08 -5.64
C ASP A 243 6.32 -8.83 -6.47
N ASP A 244 7.16 -8.44 -7.44
CA ASP A 244 6.90 -7.43 -8.48
C ASP A 244 5.47 -7.57 -9.05
N GLY A 245 4.57 -6.57 -8.97
CA GLY A 245 3.24 -6.69 -9.60
C GLY A 245 3.30 -6.68 -11.14
N VAL A 246 2.39 -7.41 -11.81
CA VAL A 246 2.31 -7.53 -13.29
C VAL A 246 1.70 -6.27 -13.96
N SER A 247 1.20 -5.31 -13.18
CA SER A 247 0.46 -4.14 -13.71
C SER A 247 1.27 -3.25 -14.66
N GLN A 248 2.60 -3.27 -14.60
CA GLN A 248 3.48 -2.73 -15.63
C GLN A 248 4.66 -3.66 -15.87
N ALA A 249 4.65 -4.40 -16.99
CA ALA A 249 5.71 -5.34 -17.38
C ALA A 249 7.13 -4.74 -17.34
N GLN A 250 7.27 -3.41 -17.46
CA GLN A 250 8.57 -2.71 -17.45
C GLN A 250 9.18 -2.48 -16.06
N LEU A 251 8.42 -2.68 -14.98
CA LEU A 251 8.87 -2.52 -13.59
C LEU A 251 8.88 -3.84 -12.80
N TYR A 252 8.31 -4.90 -13.37
CA TYR A 252 8.32 -6.25 -12.81
C TYR A 252 9.76 -6.77 -12.68
N ARG A 253 10.15 -7.19 -11.48
CA ARG A 253 11.45 -7.84 -11.20
C ARG A 253 11.23 -9.26 -10.74
N ASN A 254 12.14 -10.15 -11.16
CA ASN A 254 12.22 -11.52 -10.66
C ASN A 254 13.60 -11.76 -10.04
N GLY A 255 13.79 -11.23 -8.83
CA GLY A 255 15.03 -11.30 -8.07
C GLY A 255 14.89 -12.12 -6.80
N THR A 256 15.97 -12.83 -6.45
CA THR A 256 16.19 -13.48 -5.16
C THR A 256 17.21 -12.67 -4.36
N TYR A 257 16.92 -12.43 -3.08
CA TYR A 257 17.69 -11.55 -2.22
C TYR A 257 18.00 -12.25 -0.90
N LEU A 258 19.29 -12.35 -0.54
CA LEU A 258 19.72 -12.90 0.74
C LEU A 258 20.15 -11.77 1.66
N TYR A 259 19.56 -11.71 2.85
CA TYR A 259 19.87 -10.73 3.90
C TYR A 259 20.36 -11.48 5.14
N HIS A 260 20.94 -10.77 6.12
CA HIS A 260 21.38 -11.41 7.35
C HIS A 260 20.34 -11.27 8.46
N ILE A 261 20.13 -10.05 8.95
CA ILE A 261 19.25 -9.78 10.10
C ILE A 261 17.77 -9.99 9.72
N ALA A 262 17.39 -9.67 8.48
CA ALA A 262 16.04 -9.86 7.97
C ALA A 262 15.63 -11.34 7.88
N SER A 263 16.58 -12.27 7.89
CA SER A 263 16.31 -13.72 7.94
C SER A 263 16.07 -14.26 9.36
N MET A 264 16.23 -13.42 10.38
CA MET A 264 16.09 -13.81 11.79
C MET A 264 14.65 -13.80 12.35
N PRO A 265 13.66 -13.02 11.86
CA PRO A 265 12.28 -13.14 12.37
C PRO A 265 11.75 -14.56 12.14
N ALA A 266 11.28 -15.21 13.21
CA ALA A 266 10.70 -16.54 13.13
C ALA A 266 9.34 -16.53 12.42
N HIS A 267 8.89 -17.71 11.99
CA HIS A 267 7.56 -17.89 11.45
C HIS A 267 6.48 -17.79 12.54
N ASN A 268 5.37 -17.13 12.23
CA ASN A 268 4.11 -17.32 12.94
C ASN A 268 2.94 -17.24 11.95
N CYS A 269 1.94 -18.14 12.06
CA CYS A 269 0.76 -18.10 11.19
C CYS A 269 -0.19 -16.93 11.52
N VAL A 270 0.08 -16.19 12.61
CA VAL A 270 -0.54 -14.92 12.97
C VAL A 270 0.58 -13.88 13.12
N PRO A 271 1.10 -13.36 12.00
CA PRO A 271 2.30 -12.54 12.02
C PRO A 271 2.03 -11.16 12.65
N ASN A 272 3.01 -10.64 13.40
CA ASN A 272 2.95 -9.28 13.96
C ASN A 272 3.74 -8.25 13.15
N SER A 273 4.41 -8.66 12.08
CA SER A 273 5.15 -7.80 11.16
C SER A 273 4.91 -8.13 9.69
N SER A 274 5.18 -7.16 8.83
CA SER A 274 5.08 -7.25 7.37
C SER A 274 6.35 -6.69 6.75
N TRP A 275 6.79 -7.25 5.63
CA TRP A 275 8.00 -6.79 4.94
C TRP A 275 7.73 -6.45 3.47
N ILE A 276 8.61 -5.62 2.90
CA ILE A 276 8.66 -5.28 1.49
C ILE A 276 10.11 -5.16 1.03
N ILE A 277 10.35 -5.40 -0.26
CA ILE A 277 11.64 -5.16 -0.92
C ILE A 277 11.50 -3.92 -1.81
N GLN A 278 12.27 -2.89 -1.51
CA GLN A 278 12.26 -1.64 -2.27
C GLN A 278 12.91 -1.81 -3.65
N LEU A 279 12.73 -0.81 -4.54
CA LEU A 279 13.31 -0.85 -5.88
C LEU A 279 14.84 -0.89 -5.88
N ASN A 280 15.48 -0.31 -4.86
CA ASN A 280 16.93 -0.39 -4.64
C ASN A 280 17.38 -1.71 -3.98
N SER A 281 16.48 -2.69 -3.85
CA SER A 281 16.71 -3.98 -3.20
C SER A 281 16.86 -3.93 -1.68
N ASP A 282 16.56 -2.82 -1.00
CA ASP A 282 16.57 -2.80 0.46
C ASP A 282 15.34 -3.53 1.02
N PHE A 283 15.56 -4.37 2.02
CA PHE A 283 14.51 -4.99 2.82
C PHE A 283 14.02 -4.02 3.88
N HIS A 284 12.71 -3.79 3.94
CA HIS A 284 12.07 -3.00 4.99
C HIS A 284 11.09 -3.89 5.78
N LEU A 285 11.29 -4.00 7.10
CA LEU A 285 10.35 -4.65 8.01
C LEU A 285 9.55 -3.60 8.78
N ARG A 286 8.25 -3.82 8.90
CA ARG A 286 7.35 -2.95 9.65
C ARG A 286 6.49 -3.74 10.61
N ALA A 287 6.21 -3.17 11.78
CA ALA A 287 5.21 -3.72 12.67
C ALA A 287 3.81 -3.64 12.04
N ALA A 288 3.17 -4.80 11.89
CA ALA A 288 1.80 -4.91 11.39
C ALA A 288 0.80 -4.63 12.51
N VAL A 289 1.11 -4.96 13.75
CA VAL A 289 0.35 -4.62 14.97
C VAL A 289 1.28 -3.97 15.99
N PRO A 290 0.78 -3.35 17.07
CA PRO A 290 1.64 -2.95 18.18
C PRO A 290 2.40 -4.16 18.75
N ILE A 291 3.69 -4.01 19.03
CA ILE A 291 4.55 -5.09 19.57
C ILE A 291 5.17 -4.58 20.87
N LYS A 292 5.01 -5.31 21.98
CA LYS A 292 5.54 -4.93 23.28
C LYS A 292 7.03 -5.25 23.40
N THR A 293 7.71 -4.54 24.29
CA THR A 293 9.12 -4.79 24.65
C THR A 293 9.34 -6.26 25.00
N GLY A 294 10.34 -6.90 24.41
CA GLY A 294 10.69 -8.30 24.67
C GLY A 294 9.87 -9.32 23.88
N GLU A 295 8.82 -8.91 23.17
CA GLU A 295 8.07 -9.83 22.31
C GLU A 295 8.85 -10.20 21.04
N SER A 296 8.64 -11.43 20.58
CA SER A 296 9.22 -11.92 19.33
C SER A 296 8.61 -11.19 18.13
N VAL A 297 9.48 -10.72 17.23
CA VAL A 297 9.09 -10.21 15.92
C VAL A 297 9.05 -11.38 14.94
N ASN A 298 7.91 -11.55 14.27
CA ASN A 298 7.65 -12.67 13.38
C ASN A 298 6.89 -12.21 12.13
N PHE A 299 7.12 -12.92 11.03
CA PHE A 299 6.36 -12.76 9.80
C PHE A 299 6.01 -14.12 9.20
N LEU A 300 5.18 -14.11 8.16
CA LEU A 300 4.71 -15.33 7.52
C LEU A 300 5.70 -15.81 6.45
N TYR A 301 6.04 -17.10 6.47
CA TYR A 301 6.93 -17.74 5.47
C TYR A 301 6.14 -18.41 4.33
N THR A 302 4.82 -18.50 4.50
CA THR A 302 3.87 -19.11 3.57
C THR A 302 2.73 -18.11 3.34
N GLU A 303 1.49 -18.58 3.12
CA GLU A 303 0.33 -17.73 2.86
C GLU A 303 -0.71 -17.86 3.98
N ALA A 304 -1.31 -16.73 4.38
CA ALA A 304 -2.15 -16.70 5.58
C ALA A 304 -3.53 -17.32 5.34
N THR A 305 -3.98 -17.26 4.08
CA THR A 305 -5.27 -17.73 3.58
C THR A 305 -5.28 -19.24 3.29
N LEU A 306 -4.17 -19.94 3.53
CA LEU A 306 -4.13 -21.41 3.44
C LEU A 306 -4.64 -22.05 4.74
N PRO A 307 -5.27 -23.23 4.69
CA PRO A 307 -5.65 -24.01 5.87
C PRO A 307 -4.41 -24.52 6.63
N THR A 308 -4.58 -24.91 7.90
CA THR A 308 -3.45 -25.32 8.75
C THR A 308 -2.65 -26.48 8.18
N SER A 309 -3.31 -27.49 7.62
CA SER A 309 -2.65 -28.65 6.98
C SER A 309 -1.67 -28.20 5.88
N GLU A 310 -2.12 -27.27 5.04
CA GLU A 310 -1.34 -26.80 3.91
C GLU A 310 -0.18 -25.90 4.33
N ARG A 311 -0.42 -24.99 5.28
CA ARG A 311 0.66 -24.17 5.85
C ARG A 311 1.76 -25.04 6.45
N ARG A 312 1.38 -26.06 7.23
CA ARG A 312 2.33 -26.99 7.85
C ARG A 312 3.08 -27.84 6.82
N ARG A 313 2.40 -28.29 5.76
CA ARG A 313 3.05 -28.99 4.63
C ARG A 313 4.12 -28.11 3.98
N LYS A 314 3.75 -26.90 3.55
CA LYS A 314 4.69 -25.96 2.92
C LYS A 314 5.89 -25.62 3.81
N LEU A 315 5.69 -25.47 5.13
CA LEU A 315 6.78 -25.22 6.07
C LEU A 315 7.68 -26.44 6.27
N LYS A 316 7.11 -27.64 6.34
CA LYS A 316 7.89 -28.88 6.44
C LYS A 316 8.76 -29.08 5.20
N ASP A 317 8.17 -28.92 4.02
CA ASP A 317 8.82 -29.23 2.74
C ASP A 317 9.92 -28.20 2.39
N ASN A 318 9.69 -26.92 2.71
CA ASN A 318 10.60 -25.84 2.29
C ASN A 318 11.46 -25.25 3.42
N LYS A 319 11.05 -25.42 4.68
CA LYS A 319 11.70 -24.84 5.86
C LYS A 319 12.04 -25.88 6.93
N TYR A 320 11.73 -27.16 6.70
CA TYR A 320 12.16 -28.31 7.52
C TYR A 320 11.66 -28.31 8.97
N PHE A 321 10.54 -27.63 9.27
CA PHE A 321 9.92 -27.65 10.59
C PHE A 321 8.38 -27.72 10.53
N LEU A 322 7.76 -28.13 11.63
CA LEU A 322 6.31 -28.12 11.82
C LEU A 322 5.89 -26.98 12.75
N CYS A 323 4.99 -26.12 12.29
CA CYS A 323 4.54 -24.96 13.05
C CYS A 323 3.57 -25.35 14.18
N GLY A 324 3.93 -25.00 15.42
CA GLY A 324 3.11 -25.10 16.62
C GLY A 324 2.65 -23.75 17.17
N CYS A 325 2.41 -22.75 16.32
CA CYS A 325 1.90 -21.44 16.79
C CYS A 325 0.45 -21.55 17.32
N PRO A 326 -0.07 -20.55 18.05
CA PRO A 326 -1.43 -20.58 18.61
C PRO A 326 -2.52 -20.93 17.60
N ARG A 327 -2.43 -20.43 16.36
CA ARG A 327 -3.39 -20.76 15.29
C ARG A 327 -3.31 -22.23 14.83
N CYS A 328 -2.12 -22.80 14.78
CA CYS A 328 -1.94 -24.21 14.37
C CYS A 328 -2.30 -25.19 15.49
N MET A 329 -2.20 -24.77 16.75
CA MET A 329 -2.58 -25.57 17.91
C MET A 329 -4.08 -25.56 18.19
N ASP A 330 -4.77 -24.49 17.82
CA ASP A 330 -6.22 -24.40 17.97
C ASP A 330 -6.94 -25.05 16.78
N SER A 331 -7.69 -26.12 17.06
CA SER A 331 -8.52 -26.83 16.09
C SER A 331 -9.54 -25.95 15.37
N SER A 332 -9.99 -24.86 15.98
CA SER A 332 -10.92 -23.90 15.38
C SER A 332 -10.22 -22.76 14.62
N GLU A 333 -8.88 -22.75 14.57
CA GLU A 333 -8.07 -21.66 14.02
C GLU A 333 -8.48 -20.28 14.58
N LEU A 334 -8.47 -20.12 15.91
CA LEU A 334 -8.84 -18.89 16.63
C LEU A 334 -10.33 -18.56 16.53
N GLY A 335 -11.17 -19.59 16.56
CA GLY A 335 -12.61 -19.49 16.41
C GLY A 335 -13.05 -18.95 15.05
N THR A 336 -12.22 -19.14 14.01
CA THR A 336 -12.59 -18.81 12.63
C THR A 336 -13.23 -19.99 11.90
N TYR A 337 -12.92 -21.21 12.33
CA TYR A 337 -13.31 -22.48 11.68
C TYR A 337 -12.84 -22.53 10.22
N PHE A 338 -11.69 -21.92 9.94
CA PHE A 338 -11.21 -21.64 8.59
C PHE A 338 -10.83 -22.91 7.82
N SER A 339 -10.49 -24.00 8.51
CA SER A 339 -10.28 -25.32 7.91
C SER A 339 -11.51 -26.25 7.96
N SER A 340 -12.61 -25.85 8.60
CA SER A 340 -13.67 -26.78 9.05
C SER A 340 -14.81 -26.98 8.05
N PRO A 341 -15.17 -28.23 7.72
CA PRO A 341 -16.47 -28.57 7.14
C PRO A 341 -17.61 -28.58 8.17
N LYS A 342 -18.86 -28.60 7.72
CA LYS A 342 -20.03 -28.90 8.57
C LYS A 342 -20.10 -30.40 8.87
N CYS A 343 -20.69 -30.75 10.00
CA CYS A 343 -20.99 -32.15 10.32
C CYS A 343 -22.01 -32.74 9.36
N THR A 344 -21.84 -34.01 8.99
CA THR A 344 -22.75 -34.72 8.08
C THR A 344 -23.66 -35.71 8.80
N GLU A 345 -23.65 -35.74 10.13
CA GLU A 345 -24.54 -36.60 10.90
C GLU A 345 -25.96 -36.04 10.91
N LYS A 346 -26.97 -36.90 10.68
CA LYS A 346 -28.37 -36.48 10.55
C LYS A 346 -28.91 -35.72 11.78
N ASN A 347 -28.43 -36.09 12.97
CA ASN A 347 -28.85 -35.49 14.24
C ASN A 347 -27.91 -34.35 14.71
N CYS A 348 -27.05 -33.83 13.82
CA CYS A 348 -26.08 -32.79 14.15
C CYS A 348 -26.06 -31.71 13.06
N THR A 349 -27.04 -30.79 13.13
CA THR A 349 -27.21 -29.69 12.16
C THR A 349 -26.18 -28.58 12.32
N ASP A 350 -25.82 -28.27 13.57
CA ASP A 350 -25.01 -27.10 13.88
C ASP A 350 -23.53 -27.40 14.09
N GLY A 351 -23.16 -28.68 14.21
CA GLY A 351 -21.79 -29.06 14.50
C GLY A 351 -20.83 -28.80 13.33
N ASN A 352 -19.58 -28.47 13.66
CA ASN A 352 -18.47 -28.39 12.72
C ASN A 352 -17.51 -29.57 12.93
N LEU A 353 -16.92 -30.04 11.83
CA LEU A 353 -15.81 -31.00 11.87
C LEU A 353 -14.50 -30.24 12.09
N LEU A 354 -13.86 -30.47 13.23
CA LEU A 354 -12.62 -29.82 13.61
C LEU A 354 -11.42 -30.74 13.39
N PRO A 355 -10.31 -30.22 12.82
CA PRO A 355 -9.06 -30.95 12.72
C PRO A 355 -8.31 -30.96 14.05
N THR A 356 -7.73 -32.10 14.42
CA THR A 356 -6.71 -32.20 15.45
C THR A 356 -5.42 -32.65 14.78
N TYR A 357 -4.42 -31.76 14.77
CA TYR A 357 -3.14 -32.00 14.13
C TYR A 357 -2.12 -32.55 15.14
N ASN A 358 -1.40 -33.61 14.77
CA ASN A 358 -0.24 -34.06 15.53
C ASN A 358 0.87 -33.01 15.44
N LEU A 359 1.56 -32.63 16.52
CA LEU A 359 2.57 -31.55 16.47
C LEU A 359 3.95 -32.02 15.95
N GLN A 360 4.18 -33.32 15.91
CA GLN A 360 5.43 -33.96 15.52
C GLN A 360 5.36 -34.63 14.14
N THR A 361 4.16 -34.97 13.67
CA THR A 361 3.93 -35.59 12.36
C THR A 361 3.00 -34.73 11.48
N MET A 362 2.74 -35.18 10.25
CA MET A 362 1.74 -34.55 9.35
C MET A 362 0.33 -35.10 9.55
N ASP A 363 0.15 -35.99 10.53
CA ASP A 363 -1.12 -36.69 10.74
C ASP A 363 -2.19 -35.72 11.25
N VAL A 364 -3.42 -35.93 10.75
CA VAL A 364 -4.60 -35.16 11.14
C VAL A 364 -5.76 -36.10 11.39
N SER A 365 -6.53 -35.83 12.44
CA SER A 365 -7.80 -36.49 12.71
C SER A 365 -8.93 -35.47 12.70
N TRP A 366 -10.14 -35.89 12.34
CA TRP A 366 -11.30 -35.01 12.26
C TRP A 366 -12.41 -35.49 13.18
N CYS A 367 -12.91 -34.59 14.03
CA CYS A 367 -13.96 -34.89 14.99
C CYS A 367 -14.99 -33.76 15.01
N CYS A 368 -16.27 -34.10 15.08
CA CYS A 368 -17.32 -33.10 15.27
C CYS A 368 -17.31 -32.58 16.71
N GLU A 369 -17.33 -31.26 16.87
CA GLU A 369 -17.33 -30.62 18.20
C GLU A 369 -18.60 -30.84 19.03
N LEU A 370 -19.74 -31.17 18.39
CA LEU A 370 -21.02 -31.37 19.09
C LEU A 370 -21.37 -32.85 19.29
N CYS A 371 -21.33 -33.66 18.23
CA CYS A 371 -21.74 -35.07 18.29
C CYS A 371 -20.57 -36.05 18.41
N SER A 372 -19.32 -35.57 18.41
CA SER A 372 -18.10 -36.40 18.48
C SER A 372 -17.92 -37.42 17.34
N SER A 373 -18.71 -37.32 16.26
CA SER A 373 -18.53 -38.17 15.07
C SER A 373 -17.16 -37.93 14.44
N LYS A 374 -16.44 -39.02 14.16
CA LYS A 374 -15.11 -38.99 13.56
C LYS A 374 -15.19 -39.20 12.06
N LYS A 375 -14.37 -38.47 11.30
CA LYS A 375 -14.24 -38.62 9.84
C LYS A 375 -12.78 -38.81 9.45
N SER A 376 -12.56 -39.52 8.34
CA SER A 376 -11.20 -39.71 7.82
C SER A 376 -10.72 -38.46 7.05
N PRO A 377 -9.40 -38.26 6.93
CA PRO A 377 -8.85 -37.19 6.09
C PRO A 377 -9.33 -37.27 4.63
N GLU A 378 -9.46 -38.48 4.07
CA GLU A 378 -9.91 -38.71 2.69
C GLU A 378 -11.34 -38.26 2.49
N PHE A 379 -12.21 -38.46 3.49
CA PHE A 379 -13.58 -37.96 3.46
C PHE A 379 -13.59 -36.43 3.34
N VAL A 380 -12.83 -35.73 4.20
CA VAL A 380 -12.76 -34.26 4.18
C VAL A 380 -12.16 -33.77 2.87
N HIS A 381 -11.08 -34.40 2.39
CA HIS A 381 -10.49 -34.10 1.09
C HIS A 381 -11.51 -34.23 -0.05
N SER A 382 -12.33 -35.29 -0.04
CA SER A 382 -13.37 -35.50 -1.05
C SER A 382 -14.47 -34.43 -1.04
N LEU A 383 -14.77 -33.83 0.13
CA LEU A 383 -15.71 -32.70 0.23
C LEU A 383 -15.11 -31.44 -0.41
N LEU A 384 -13.85 -31.13 -0.10
CA LEU A 384 -13.17 -29.95 -0.63
C LEU A 384 -12.96 -30.07 -2.15
N ALA A 385 -12.59 -31.25 -2.64
CA ALA A 385 -12.38 -31.51 -4.08
C ALA A 385 -13.65 -31.29 -4.93
N LYS A 386 -14.85 -31.47 -4.36
CA LYS A 386 -16.12 -31.17 -5.07
C LYS A 386 -16.27 -29.67 -5.32
N VAL A 387 -15.90 -28.84 -4.34
CA VAL A 387 -15.95 -27.38 -4.46
C VAL A 387 -14.93 -26.91 -5.50
N ASP A 388 -13.71 -27.46 -5.46
CA ASP A 388 -12.66 -27.16 -6.44
C ASP A 388 -13.12 -27.48 -7.87
N LYS A 389 -13.69 -28.67 -8.07
CA LYS A 389 -14.19 -29.10 -9.38
C LYS A 389 -15.30 -28.19 -9.92
N GLU A 390 -16.25 -27.77 -9.09
CA GLU A 390 -17.31 -26.86 -9.54
C GLU A 390 -16.79 -25.45 -9.81
N THR A 391 -15.85 -24.98 -8.99
CA THR A 391 -15.24 -23.65 -9.16
C THR A 391 -14.41 -23.59 -10.44
N SER A 392 -13.67 -24.66 -10.78
CA SER A 392 -12.86 -24.73 -12.01
C SER A 392 -13.67 -24.71 -13.31
N LEU A 393 -14.99 -24.95 -13.24
CA LEU A 393 -15.90 -24.91 -14.40
C LEU A 393 -16.47 -23.50 -14.64
N VAL A 394 -16.20 -22.54 -13.76
CA VAL A 394 -16.61 -21.15 -13.96
C VAL A 394 -15.61 -20.46 -14.88
N ASP A 395 -16.13 -19.72 -15.85
CA ASP A 395 -15.32 -18.97 -16.81
C ASP A 395 -14.42 -17.97 -16.08
N GLN A 396 -13.19 -17.79 -16.56
CA GLN A 396 -12.19 -16.89 -15.96
C GLN A 396 -12.37 -15.41 -16.38
N ASP A 397 -13.51 -15.07 -16.99
CA ASP A 397 -13.81 -13.71 -17.44
C ASP A 397 -14.35 -12.82 -16.32
N ASP A 398 -14.13 -11.52 -16.46
CA ASP A 398 -14.68 -10.50 -15.57
C ASP A 398 -16.11 -10.13 -16.01
N SER A 399 -17.05 -11.06 -15.93
CA SER A 399 -18.47 -10.81 -16.23
C SER A 399 -19.38 -11.04 -15.03
N PHE A 400 -20.48 -10.27 -14.96
CA PHE A 400 -21.50 -10.47 -13.93
C PHE A 400 -22.11 -11.89 -13.97
N SER A 401 -22.16 -12.52 -15.14
CA SER A 401 -22.63 -13.91 -15.30
C SER A 401 -21.75 -14.89 -14.52
N SER A 402 -20.43 -14.79 -14.71
CA SER A 402 -19.46 -15.65 -14.01
C SER A 402 -19.45 -15.40 -12.51
N ILE A 403 -19.58 -14.13 -12.10
CA ILE A 403 -19.74 -13.79 -10.67
C ILE A 403 -21.02 -14.42 -10.10
N GLU A 404 -22.14 -14.40 -10.82
CA GLU A 404 -23.37 -15.06 -10.36
C GLU A 404 -23.23 -16.59 -10.24
N LYS A 405 -22.43 -17.24 -11.09
CA LYS A 405 -22.09 -18.67 -10.95
C LYS A 405 -21.31 -18.91 -9.65
N LEU A 406 -20.31 -18.06 -9.34
CA LEU A 406 -19.55 -18.16 -8.09
C LEU A 406 -20.45 -17.97 -6.85
N ILE A 407 -21.38 -17.01 -6.89
CA ILE A 407 -22.36 -16.79 -5.82
C ILE A 407 -23.27 -18.03 -5.62
N LYS A 408 -23.68 -18.70 -6.70
CA LYS A 408 -24.46 -19.95 -6.60
C LYS A 408 -23.65 -21.05 -5.90
N ILE A 409 -22.36 -21.17 -6.19
CA ILE A 409 -21.47 -22.11 -5.51
C ILE A 409 -21.35 -21.76 -4.02
N ILE A 410 -21.13 -20.49 -3.67
CA ILE A 410 -21.10 -20.03 -2.27
C ILE A 410 -22.39 -20.44 -1.55
N ASN A 411 -23.56 -20.12 -2.12
CA ASN A 411 -24.86 -20.43 -1.50
C ASN A 411 -25.13 -21.93 -1.35
N LYS A 412 -24.55 -22.76 -2.24
CA LYS A 412 -24.69 -24.22 -2.20
C LYS A 412 -23.84 -24.85 -1.09
N TYR A 413 -22.65 -24.32 -0.83
CA TYR A 413 -21.67 -24.96 0.05
C TYR A 413 -21.51 -24.27 1.42
N SER A 414 -21.59 -22.94 1.47
CA SER A 414 -21.40 -22.14 2.68
C SER A 414 -22.53 -22.37 3.69
N GLY A 415 -22.19 -22.76 4.91
CA GLY A 415 -23.14 -23.07 5.98
C GLY A 415 -23.86 -24.42 5.86
N VAL A 416 -23.80 -25.06 4.68
CA VAL A 416 -24.45 -26.35 4.39
C VAL A 416 -23.46 -27.51 4.45
N VAL A 417 -22.39 -27.42 3.67
CA VAL A 417 -21.34 -28.46 3.58
C VAL A 417 -20.07 -28.01 4.26
N LEU A 418 -19.74 -26.72 4.11
CA LEU A 418 -18.55 -26.10 4.69
C LEU A 418 -18.98 -25.04 5.71
N HIS A 419 -18.16 -24.83 6.75
CA HIS A 419 -18.37 -23.68 7.62
C HIS A 419 -18.36 -22.39 6.78
N PRO A 420 -19.17 -21.36 7.09
CA PRO A 420 -19.22 -20.14 6.27
C PRO A 420 -17.88 -19.45 6.05
N ASN A 421 -16.94 -19.59 6.99
CA ASN A 421 -15.59 -19.02 6.91
C ASN A 421 -14.54 -20.00 6.38
N ASN A 422 -14.93 -21.18 5.89
CA ASN A 422 -13.98 -22.14 5.36
C ASN A 422 -13.15 -21.53 4.22
N PHE A 423 -11.87 -21.84 4.16
CA PHE A 423 -10.93 -21.27 3.21
C PHE A 423 -11.37 -21.39 1.74
N LYS A 424 -12.05 -22.49 1.35
CA LYS A 424 -12.59 -22.63 -0.01
C LYS A 424 -13.71 -21.63 -0.32
N ILE A 425 -14.57 -21.34 0.66
CA ILE A 425 -15.60 -20.30 0.52
C ILE A 425 -14.92 -18.93 0.45
N HIS A 426 -13.93 -18.70 1.32
CA HIS A 426 -13.17 -17.46 1.36
C HIS A 426 -12.41 -17.18 0.05
N ASP A 427 -11.84 -18.21 -0.59
CA ASP A 427 -11.16 -18.09 -1.88
C ASP A 427 -12.13 -17.64 -2.98
N ILE A 428 -13.32 -18.25 -3.05
CA ILE A 428 -14.38 -17.86 -4.00
C ILE A 428 -14.87 -16.43 -3.70
N GLU A 429 -15.03 -16.07 -2.44
CA GLU A 429 -15.43 -14.71 -2.03
C GLU A 429 -14.38 -13.66 -2.44
N ASN A 430 -13.09 -13.98 -2.30
CA ASN A 430 -12.00 -13.09 -2.74
C ASN A 430 -11.95 -12.94 -4.26
N ASP A 431 -12.26 -13.99 -5.03
CA ASP A 431 -12.42 -13.89 -6.49
C ASP A 431 -13.59 -12.95 -6.84
N VAL A 432 -14.76 -13.14 -6.21
CA VAL A 432 -15.91 -12.25 -6.36
C VAL A 432 -15.56 -10.80 -6.02
N LEU A 433 -14.86 -10.54 -4.90
CA LEU A 433 -14.43 -9.20 -4.50
C LEU A 433 -13.58 -8.53 -5.60
N GLN A 434 -12.61 -9.24 -6.16
CA GLN A 434 -11.72 -8.73 -7.21
C GLN A 434 -12.48 -8.40 -8.49
N ARG A 435 -13.27 -9.35 -9.03
CA ARG A 435 -14.03 -9.15 -10.27
C ARG A 435 -15.09 -8.06 -10.15
N VAL A 436 -15.81 -8.01 -9.02
CA VAL A 436 -16.79 -6.94 -8.75
C VAL A 436 -16.10 -5.58 -8.68
N SER A 437 -14.98 -5.48 -7.97
CA SER A 437 -14.23 -4.22 -7.87
C SER A 437 -13.80 -3.72 -9.25
N PHE A 438 -13.25 -4.61 -10.08
CA PHE A 438 -12.84 -4.29 -11.44
C PHE A 438 -14.01 -3.78 -12.31
N LEU A 439 -15.15 -4.48 -12.31
CA LEU A 439 -16.34 -4.10 -13.07
C LEU A 439 -16.92 -2.75 -12.62
N LEU A 440 -17.00 -2.51 -11.31
CA LEU A 440 -17.49 -1.25 -10.77
C LEU A 440 -16.58 -0.07 -11.14
N MET A 441 -15.26 -0.27 -11.16
CA MET A 441 -14.31 0.75 -11.63
C MET A 441 -14.49 1.08 -13.11
N GLN A 442 -14.69 0.08 -13.97
CA GLN A 442 -14.96 0.33 -15.39
C GLN A 442 -16.26 1.11 -15.61
N HIS A 443 -17.33 0.72 -14.90
CA HIS A 443 -18.64 1.37 -15.01
C HIS A 443 -18.62 2.82 -14.53
N SER A 444 -17.94 3.10 -13.42
CA SER A 444 -17.78 4.47 -12.89
C SER A 444 -17.13 5.40 -13.94
N ARG A 445 -16.07 4.93 -14.63
CA ARG A 445 -15.41 5.68 -15.71
C ARG A 445 -16.33 5.90 -16.92
N ALA A 446 -17.07 4.87 -17.34
CA ALA A 446 -17.91 4.93 -18.54
C ALA A 446 -19.16 5.82 -18.37
N ARG A 447 -19.81 5.79 -17.20
CA ARG A 447 -21.11 6.45 -16.96
C ARG A 447 -21.05 7.77 -16.19
N LYS A 448 -19.87 8.39 -16.06
CA LYS A 448 -19.67 9.63 -15.28
C LYS A 448 -20.31 9.55 -13.89
N ASN A 449 -20.16 8.40 -13.22
CA ASN A 449 -20.67 8.14 -11.86
C ASN A 449 -22.19 8.09 -11.68
N GLN A 450 -22.93 7.69 -12.72
CA GLN A 450 -24.33 7.27 -12.58
C GLN A 450 -24.40 5.77 -12.33
N PHE A 451 -24.95 5.36 -11.18
CA PHE A 451 -25.07 3.96 -10.76
C PHE A 451 -26.52 3.48 -10.88
N GLY A 452 -26.72 2.36 -11.58
CA GLY A 452 -28.01 1.68 -11.70
C GLY A 452 -28.24 0.65 -10.60
N SER A 453 -29.35 -0.08 -10.71
CA SER A 453 -29.74 -1.12 -9.74
C SER A 453 -28.70 -2.25 -9.63
N ASN A 454 -28.07 -2.63 -10.73
CA ASN A 454 -27.06 -3.69 -10.74
C ASN A 454 -25.77 -3.25 -10.03
N GLU A 455 -25.30 -2.03 -10.25
CA GLU A 455 -24.12 -1.50 -9.56
C GLU A 455 -24.36 -1.41 -8.03
N ILE A 456 -25.57 -1.03 -7.61
CA ILE A 456 -25.95 -0.99 -6.19
C ILE A 456 -25.97 -2.39 -5.56
N LYS A 457 -26.51 -3.39 -6.28
CA LYS A 457 -26.51 -4.81 -5.87
C LYS A 457 -25.07 -5.27 -5.60
N TRP A 458 -24.17 -5.05 -6.54
CA TRP A 458 -22.78 -5.50 -6.44
C TRP A 458 -21.96 -4.69 -5.45
N ALA A 459 -22.16 -3.37 -5.35
CA ALA A 459 -21.55 -2.56 -4.30
C ALA A 459 -21.98 -3.01 -2.90
N THR A 460 -23.24 -3.44 -2.73
CA THR A 460 -23.72 -4.02 -1.47
C THR A 460 -23.02 -5.33 -1.15
N LYS A 461 -22.88 -6.22 -2.15
CA LYS A 461 -22.15 -7.48 -1.97
C LYS A 461 -20.67 -7.26 -1.67
N LEU A 462 -20.05 -6.27 -2.30
CA LEU A 462 -18.66 -5.87 -2.04
C LEU A 462 -18.45 -5.44 -0.58
N VAL A 463 -19.37 -4.64 -0.01
CA VAL A 463 -19.33 -4.26 1.41
C VAL A 463 -19.50 -5.47 2.32
N GLU A 464 -20.48 -6.33 2.06
CA GLU A 464 -20.77 -7.52 2.87
C GLU A 464 -19.57 -8.47 2.94
N LEU A 465 -19.03 -8.84 1.77
CA LEU A 465 -17.89 -9.75 1.67
C LEU A 465 -16.61 -9.12 2.25
N SER A 466 -16.38 -7.83 2.04
CA SER A 466 -15.20 -7.15 2.61
C SER A 466 -15.25 -7.15 4.14
N ARG A 467 -16.40 -6.87 4.76
CA ARG A 467 -16.54 -6.90 6.23
C ARG A 467 -16.35 -8.30 6.80
N LYS A 468 -16.93 -9.32 6.14
CA LYS A 468 -16.73 -10.72 6.54
C LYS A 468 -15.25 -11.14 6.42
N SER A 469 -14.61 -10.79 5.32
CA SER A 469 -13.21 -11.12 5.07
C SER A 469 -12.27 -10.41 6.08
N LEU A 470 -12.55 -9.14 6.39
CA LEU A 470 -11.83 -8.39 7.43
C LEU A 470 -11.96 -9.04 8.81
N SER A 471 -13.16 -9.50 9.21
CA SER A 471 -13.35 -10.13 10.53
C SER A 471 -12.59 -11.45 10.69
N ILE A 472 -12.38 -12.19 9.59
CA ILE A 472 -11.51 -13.38 9.56
C ILE A 472 -10.04 -12.93 9.62
N SER A 473 -9.65 -12.00 8.74
CA SER A 473 -8.26 -11.50 8.65
C SER A 473 -7.79 -10.87 9.96
N ASP A 474 -8.65 -10.18 10.70
CA ASP A 474 -8.32 -9.58 12.00
C ASP A 474 -7.90 -10.62 13.05
N LYS A 475 -8.28 -11.89 12.87
CA LYS A 475 -7.88 -13.00 13.74
C LYS A 475 -6.63 -13.71 13.24
N ILE A 476 -6.52 -13.97 11.93
CA ILE A 476 -5.47 -14.84 11.37
C ILE A 476 -4.31 -14.09 10.70
N TRP A 477 -4.53 -12.86 10.27
CA TRP A 477 -3.53 -12.01 9.61
C TRP A 477 -3.76 -10.53 9.94
N PRO A 478 -3.58 -10.14 11.21
CA PRO A 478 -4.03 -8.85 11.70
C PRO A 478 -3.15 -7.68 11.21
N GLY A 479 -3.73 -6.49 11.32
CA GLY A 479 -3.00 -5.25 11.23
C GLY A 479 -2.50 -4.90 9.83
N PHE A 480 -1.46 -4.07 9.76
CA PHE A 480 -1.08 -3.42 8.52
C PHE A 480 -0.29 -4.34 7.58
N ASN A 481 -1.02 -5.08 6.75
CA ASN A 481 -0.51 -5.89 5.66
C ASN A 481 -1.27 -5.61 4.36
N ARG A 482 -0.71 -6.04 3.23
CA ARG A 482 -1.28 -5.76 1.90
C ARG A 482 -2.70 -6.27 1.72
N HIS A 483 -2.98 -7.49 2.18
CA HIS A 483 -4.30 -8.11 2.04
C HIS A 483 -5.38 -7.27 2.74
N ARG A 484 -5.13 -6.82 3.96
CA ARG A 484 -6.00 -5.88 4.66
C ARG A 484 -6.23 -4.60 3.88
N GLY A 485 -5.16 -4.01 3.32
CA GLY A 485 -5.26 -2.83 2.46
C GLY A 485 -6.21 -3.03 1.28
N ARG A 486 -6.17 -4.20 0.63
CA ARG A 486 -7.07 -4.54 -0.49
C ARG A 486 -8.52 -4.68 -0.04
N LEU A 487 -8.77 -5.39 1.06
CA LEU A 487 -10.11 -5.54 1.61
C LEU A 487 -10.72 -4.20 2.04
N LEU A 488 -9.93 -3.34 2.66
CA LEU A 488 -10.34 -1.98 3.04
C LEU A 488 -10.62 -1.12 1.80
N TYR A 489 -9.81 -1.26 0.74
CA TYR A 489 -10.07 -0.60 -0.54
C TYR A 489 -11.41 -1.04 -1.16
N PHE A 490 -11.69 -2.34 -1.20
CA PHE A 490 -12.99 -2.87 -1.67
C PHE A 490 -14.15 -2.36 -0.82
N LEU A 491 -14.01 -2.38 0.51
CA LEU A 491 -15.01 -1.86 1.43
C LEU A 491 -15.31 -0.39 1.15
N GLN A 492 -14.26 0.44 1.02
CA GLN A 492 -14.39 1.86 0.72
C GLN A 492 -15.10 2.08 -0.61
N GLN A 493 -14.72 1.35 -1.67
CA GLN A 493 -15.35 1.48 -2.98
C GLN A 493 -16.86 1.22 -2.91
N GLY A 494 -17.27 0.14 -2.25
CA GLY A 494 -18.68 -0.21 -2.09
C GLY A 494 -19.46 0.83 -1.27
N LEU A 495 -18.88 1.31 -0.16
CA LEU A 495 -19.48 2.37 0.66
C LEU A 495 -19.65 3.68 -0.10
N THR A 496 -18.63 4.11 -0.86
CA THR A 496 -18.69 5.34 -1.66
C THR A 496 -19.82 5.29 -2.71
N ILE A 497 -19.99 4.15 -3.39
CA ILE A 497 -21.07 3.97 -4.39
C ILE A 497 -22.44 4.03 -3.71
N LYS A 498 -22.63 3.28 -2.62
CA LYS A 498 -23.90 3.26 -1.87
C LYS A 498 -24.26 4.65 -1.35
N MET A 499 -23.29 5.37 -0.79
CA MET A 499 -23.48 6.73 -0.30
C MET A 499 -23.84 7.71 -1.43
N SER A 500 -23.17 7.61 -2.58
CA SER A 500 -23.44 8.46 -3.75
C SER A 500 -24.86 8.29 -4.29
N VAL A 501 -25.37 7.05 -4.30
CA VAL A 501 -26.76 6.73 -4.67
C VAL A 501 -27.75 7.26 -3.64
N ALA A 502 -27.49 7.05 -2.35
CA ALA A 502 -28.34 7.56 -1.28
C ALA A 502 -28.50 9.09 -1.34
N VAL A 503 -27.40 9.79 -1.63
CA VAL A 503 -27.38 11.24 -1.86
C VAL A 503 -28.19 11.65 -3.10
N SER A 504 -28.00 10.93 -4.21
CA SER A 504 -28.63 11.28 -5.49
C SER A 504 -30.14 11.05 -5.47
N ASN A 505 -30.60 9.94 -4.89
CA ASN A 505 -32.04 9.62 -4.77
C ASN A 505 -32.77 10.60 -3.83
N LYS A 506 -32.09 11.09 -2.77
CA LYS A 506 -32.66 12.03 -1.79
C LYS A 506 -32.63 13.50 -2.22
N LYS A 507 -32.11 13.85 -3.41
CA LYS A 507 -32.35 15.17 -4.02
C LYS A 507 -33.82 15.40 -4.40
N SER A 508 -34.67 14.36 -4.35
CA SER A 508 -36.09 14.41 -4.74
C SER A 508 -37.08 14.65 -3.58
N LYS A 509 -36.69 14.50 -2.32
CA LYS A 509 -37.54 14.71 -1.14
C LYS A 509 -36.72 15.36 -0.04
N GLY A 510 -37.16 16.51 0.46
CA GLY A 510 -36.45 17.32 1.48
C GLY A 510 -35.85 16.47 2.61
N LYS A 511 -34.61 16.80 3.01
CA LYS A 511 -33.83 15.95 3.92
C LYS A 511 -34.32 16.08 5.37
N SER A 512 -34.53 14.95 6.06
CA SER A 512 -34.68 14.95 7.51
C SER A 512 -33.30 15.09 8.20
N LEU A 513 -33.29 15.59 9.44
CA LEU A 513 -32.06 15.75 10.24
C LEU A 513 -31.36 14.40 10.52
N GLN A 514 -32.15 13.34 10.68
CA GLN A 514 -31.69 11.98 10.97
C GLN A 514 -30.96 11.36 9.76
N ASP A 515 -31.45 11.61 8.54
CA ASP A 515 -30.83 11.13 7.29
C ASP A 515 -29.41 11.68 7.07
N LEU A 516 -29.17 12.91 7.50
CA LEU A 516 -27.89 13.58 7.33
C LEU A 516 -26.86 13.14 8.39
N SER A 517 -27.32 12.78 9.60
CA SER A 517 -26.46 12.22 10.64
C SER A 517 -25.87 10.85 10.26
N LEU A 518 -26.68 10.00 9.63
CA LEU A 518 -26.23 8.71 9.09
C LEU A 518 -25.22 8.88 7.95
N LEU A 519 -25.49 9.80 7.01
CA LEU A 519 -24.54 10.14 5.94
C LEU A 519 -23.20 10.66 6.49
N LYS A 520 -23.21 11.42 7.60
CA LYS A 520 -21.98 11.86 8.27
C LYS A 520 -21.19 10.68 8.83
N GLN A 521 -21.86 9.71 9.46
CA GLN A 521 -21.21 8.50 10.00
C GLN A 521 -20.59 7.66 8.88
N ASP A 522 -21.32 7.43 7.79
CA ASP A 522 -20.83 6.71 6.61
C ASP A 522 -19.59 7.38 6.02
N LEU A 523 -19.60 8.71 5.88
CA LEU A 523 -18.45 9.45 5.35
C LEU A 523 -17.24 9.40 6.27
N GLN A 524 -17.44 9.49 7.59
CA GLN A 524 -16.35 9.34 8.57
C GLN A 524 -15.76 7.93 8.53
N GLU A 525 -16.59 6.90 8.34
CA GLU A 525 -16.11 5.53 8.13
C GLU A 525 -15.24 5.45 6.87
N ILE A 526 -15.72 5.95 5.73
CA ILE A 526 -14.96 5.99 4.47
C ILE A 526 -13.62 6.71 4.66
N GLN A 527 -13.60 7.86 5.33
CA GLN A 527 -12.37 8.63 5.58
C GLN A 527 -11.36 7.87 6.44
N ARG A 528 -11.82 7.21 7.52
CA ARG A 528 -10.95 6.35 8.36
C ARG A 528 -10.35 5.20 7.56
N ILE A 529 -11.18 4.52 6.77
CA ILE A 529 -10.73 3.43 5.89
C ILE A 529 -9.67 3.95 4.90
N ARG A 530 -9.90 5.10 4.26
CA ARG A 530 -8.93 5.71 3.34
C ARG A 530 -7.58 6.00 4.01
N GLN A 531 -7.60 6.56 5.22
CA GLN A 531 -6.38 6.84 5.98
C GLN A 531 -5.60 5.56 6.28
N GLU A 532 -6.28 4.49 6.66
CA GLU A 532 -5.65 3.20 6.93
C GLU A 532 -5.07 2.58 5.65
N VAL A 533 -5.81 2.57 4.54
CA VAL A 533 -5.32 2.10 3.24
C VAL A 533 -4.07 2.89 2.80
N LEU A 534 -4.08 4.21 2.95
CA LEU A 534 -2.90 5.04 2.66
C LEU A 534 -1.72 4.70 3.57
N GLY A 535 -1.96 4.41 4.86
CA GLY A 535 -0.94 3.94 5.79
C GLY A 535 -0.33 2.58 5.40
N ILE A 536 -1.10 1.72 4.74
CA ILE A 536 -0.66 0.40 4.27
C ILE A 536 0.06 0.50 2.91
N PHE A 537 -0.56 1.12 1.92
CA PHE A 537 -0.10 1.07 0.52
C PHE A 537 0.95 2.13 0.16
N SER A 538 1.07 3.22 0.92
CA SER A 538 2.04 4.29 0.60
C SER A 538 3.51 3.88 0.66
N ILE A 539 3.80 2.74 1.29
CA ILE A 539 5.16 2.19 1.38
C ILE A 539 5.48 1.18 0.28
N GLU A 540 4.46 0.68 -0.44
CA GLU A 540 4.63 -0.32 -1.49
C GLU A 540 5.48 0.25 -2.63
N PRO A 541 6.45 -0.53 -3.17
CA PRO A 541 7.34 -0.06 -4.21
C PRO A 541 6.56 0.32 -5.47
N GLU A 542 7.08 1.31 -6.18
CA GLU A 542 6.54 1.73 -7.47
C GLU A 542 6.59 0.56 -8.48
N GLY A 543 5.52 0.40 -9.26
CA GLY A 543 5.31 -0.77 -10.14
C GLY A 543 4.22 -1.72 -9.64
N ARG A 544 3.95 -1.76 -8.32
CA ARG A 544 2.83 -2.52 -7.75
C ARG A 544 1.52 -1.75 -7.83
N GLU A 545 0.43 -2.48 -8.03
CA GLU A 545 -0.93 -1.94 -8.09
C GLU A 545 -1.27 -1.08 -6.87
N GLU A 546 -0.88 -1.53 -5.67
CA GLU A 546 -1.12 -0.84 -4.41
C GLU A 546 -0.46 0.54 -4.36
N SER A 547 0.75 0.68 -4.89
CA SER A 547 1.43 1.97 -4.95
C SER A 547 0.65 2.96 -5.84
N TYR A 548 0.06 2.49 -6.94
CA TYR A 548 -0.82 3.31 -7.78
C TYR A 548 -2.16 3.61 -7.11
N ILE A 549 -2.76 2.64 -6.42
CA ILE A 549 -3.98 2.86 -5.62
C ILE A 549 -3.72 3.94 -4.58
N ALA A 550 -2.62 3.86 -3.83
CA ALA A 550 -2.25 4.88 -2.84
C ALA A 550 -2.08 6.27 -3.47
N LYS A 551 -1.39 6.37 -4.61
CA LYS A 551 -1.25 7.63 -5.36
C LYS A 551 -2.62 8.18 -5.75
N ALA A 552 -3.49 7.36 -6.34
CA ALA A 552 -4.84 7.75 -6.74
C ALA A 552 -5.77 8.10 -5.56
N MET A 553 -5.53 7.54 -4.37
CA MET A 553 -6.29 7.83 -3.16
C MET A 553 -5.82 9.09 -2.42
N LYS A 554 -4.59 9.55 -2.66
CA LYS A 554 -4.10 10.84 -2.12
C LYS A 554 -4.85 12.02 -2.71
N ASP A 555 -5.21 11.92 -3.99
CA ASP A 555 -6.09 12.88 -4.63
C ASP A 555 -7.54 12.50 -4.31
N ASP A 556 -8.33 13.42 -3.77
CA ASP A 556 -9.75 13.17 -3.57
C ASP A 556 -10.42 13.01 -4.93
N SER A 557 -11.11 11.88 -5.12
CA SER A 557 -11.90 11.66 -6.33
C SER A 557 -13.03 12.68 -6.40
N PRO A 558 -13.58 13.00 -7.60
CA PRO A 558 -14.70 13.91 -7.73
C PRO A 558 -15.90 13.54 -6.83
N GLU A 559 -16.11 12.24 -6.60
CA GLU A 559 -17.15 11.71 -5.71
C GLU A 559 -16.82 12.03 -4.26
N MET A 560 -15.57 11.83 -3.82
CA MET A 560 -15.13 12.19 -2.47
C MET A 560 -15.20 13.69 -2.23
N LEU A 561 -14.79 14.52 -3.19
CA LEU A 561 -14.95 15.97 -3.13
C LEU A 561 -16.43 16.36 -3.03
N HIS A 562 -17.30 15.70 -3.80
CA HIS A 562 -18.74 15.93 -3.74
C HIS A 562 -19.33 15.55 -2.38
N LEU A 563 -19.00 14.36 -1.86
CA LEU A 563 -19.45 13.89 -0.55
C LEU A 563 -18.96 14.81 0.58
N ASN A 564 -17.69 15.23 0.53
CA ASN A 564 -17.11 16.21 1.47
C ASN A 564 -17.85 17.56 1.38
N SER A 565 -18.20 18.03 0.18
CA SER A 565 -18.96 19.28 0.00
C SER A 565 -20.38 19.21 0.59
N LEU A 566 -21.03 18.04 0.52
CA LEU A 566 -22.36 17.81 1.06
C LEU A 566 -22.36 17.76 2.58
N LEU A 567 -21.31 17.18 3.18
CA LEU A 567 -21.10 17.24 4.62
C LEU A 567 -20.95 18.70 5.09
N LEU A 568 -20.14 19.49 4.39
CA LEU A 568 -19.96 20.91 4.69
C LEU A 568 -21.30 21.66 4.62
N GLN A 569 -22.10 21.40 3.58
CA GLN A 569 -23.42 22.02 3.43
C GLN A 569 -24.40 21.61 4.55
N HIS A 570 -24.32 20.36 5.03
CA HIS A 570 -25.12 19.90 6.16
C HIS A 570 -24.69 20.55 7.48
N CYS A 571 -23.38 20.62 7.76
CA CYS A 571 -22.85 21.34 8.92
C CYS A 571 -23.35 22.79 8.94
N ILE A 572 -23.34 23.46 7.79
CA ILE A 572 -23.88 24.82 7.65
C ILE A 572 -25.40 24.85 7.93
N THR A 573 -26.17 23.87 7.44
CA THR A 573 -27.63 23.82 7.64
C THR A 573 -28.01 23.57 9.11
N LEU A 574 -27.25 22.74 9.83
CA LEU A 574 -27.44 22.55 11.27
C LEU A 574 -27.14 23.82 12.05
N SER A 575 -26.06 24.53 11.72
CA SER A 575 -25.75 25.82 12.34
C SER A 575 -26.84 26.87 12.08
N ILE A 576 -27.48 26.85 10.90
CA ILE A 576 -28.59 27.76 10.57
C ILE A 576 -29.89 27.36 11.27
N ASN A 577 -30.21 26.06 11.35
CA ASN A 577 -31.43 25.60 12.03
C ASN A 577 -31.36 25.71 13.56
N GLU A 578 -30.16 25.56 14.16
CA GLU A 578 -29.95 25.93 15.57
C GLU A 578 -30.12 27.44 15.78
N GLY A 579 -29.87 28.27 14.76
CA GLY A 579 -30.13 29.72 14.81
C GLY A 579 -31.57 30.15 14.48
N ASN A 580 -32.37 29.29 13.82
CA ASN A 580 -33.74 29.60 13.40
C ASN A 580 -34.83 28.93 14.27
N ASN A 581 -34.51 27.91 15.06
CA ASN A 581 -35.41 27.37 16.10
C ASN A 581 -35.35 28.14 17.42
N SER A 582 -34.54 29.20 17.50
CA SER A 582 -34.58 30.21 18.56
C SER A 582 -35.33 31.44 18.04
N GLY A 583 -36.62 31.27 17.78
CA GLY A 583 -37.57 32.39 17.78
C GLY A 583 -38.12 32.54 19.19
N ASP A 584 -37.76 33.64 19.84
CA ASP A 584 -38.30 34.15 21.10
C ASP A 584 -37.96 33.39 22.40
N ASP A 585 -36.67 33.30 22.72
CA ASP A 585 -36.17 33.76 24.02
C ASP A 585 -34.65 34.00 23.96
N ALA A 586 -34.20 35.18 24.40
CA ALA A 586 -32.81 35.60 24.31
C ALA A 586 -31.96 34.92 25.38
N SER A 587 -31.29 33.81 25.02
CA SER A 587 -30.04 33.42 25.65
C SER A 587 -29.04 33.00 24.58
N GLU A 588 -28.14 33.92 24.20
CA GLU A 588 -26.99 33.59 23.35
C GLU A 588 -26.21 32.42 23.97
N LYS A 589 -25.82 31.44 23.15
CA LYS A 589 -25.07 30.25 23.61
C LYS A 589 -23.71 30.68 24.18
N LEU A 590 -23.64 30.71 25.51
CA LEU A 590 -22.43 30.97 26.28
C LEU A 590 -21.48 29.77 26.14
N LEU A 591 -20.22 30.02 25.79
CA LEU A 591 -19.15 29.03 25.81
C LEU A 591 -18.44 29.10 27.15
N GLU A 592 -18.50 28.01 27.90
CA GLU A 592 -17.73 27.84 29.13
C GLU A 592 -16.32 27.35 28.80
N SER A 593 -15.32 28.12 29.24
CA SER A 593 -13.89 27.86 29.09
C SER A 593 -13.46 27.46 27.67
N PRO A 594 -13.74 28.26 26.62
CA PRO A 594 -13.32 27.95 25.26
C PRO A 594 -11.78 27.91 25.09
N CYS A 595 -11.03 28.39 26.07
CA CYS A 595 -9.59 28.32 26.15
C CYS A 595 -9.12 28.24 27.62
N LYS A 596 -7.81 28.10 27.86
CA LYS A 596 -7.22 27.97 29.21
C LYS A 596 -7.10 29.30 29.99
N CYS A 597 -7.78 30.37 29.56
CA CYS A 597 -7.72 31.66 30.25
C CYS A 597 -8.73 31.73 31.40
N SER A 598 -8.39 32.39 32.50
CA SER A 598 -9.25 32.60 33.66
C SER A 598 -9.97 33.97 33.63
N GLY A 599 -10.98 34.16 34.49
CA GLY A 599 -11.73 35.41 34.60
C GLY A 599 -12.85 35.55 33.55
N SER A 600 -13.17 36.78 33.13
CA SER A 600 -14.24 37.06 32.16
C SER A 600 -14.04 36.39 30.79
N MET A 601 -12.80 36.05 30.43
CA MET A 601 -12.46 35.33 29.19
C MET A 601 -12.80 33.84 29.23
N ALA A 602 -13.19 33.30 30.40
CA ALA A 602 -13.69 31.94 30.54
C ALA A 602 -15.16 31.80 30.12
N LEU A 603 -15.87 32.90 29.86
CA LEU A 603 -17.29 32.89 29.45
C LEU A 603 -17.45 33.83 28.25
N LEU A 604 -17.63 33.26 27.05
CA LEU A 604 -17.74 34.05 25.82
C LEU A 604 -18.94 33.59 24.99
N HIS A 605 -19.67 34.52 24.38
CA HIS A 605 -20.70 34.14 23.40
C HIS A 605 -20.02 33.56 22.17
N ALA A 606 -20.58 32.48 21.62
CA ALA A 606 -20.08 31.89 20.38
C ALA A 606 -20.03 32.93 19.24
N SER A 607 -21.05 33.80 19.14
CA SER A 607 -21.15 34.91 18.18
C SER A 607 -19.99 35.92 18.33
N CYS A 608 -19.67 36.31 19.56
CA CYS A 608 -18.56 37.21 19.86
C CYS A 608 -17.20 36.59 19.51
N LEU A 609 -16.98 35.31 19.84
CA LEU A 609 -15.74 34.62 19.53
C LEU A 609 -15.56 34.41 18.01
N GLU A 610 -16.60 34.02 17.29
CA GLU A 610 -16.55 33.92 15.82
C GLU A 610 -16.27 35.27 15.16
N THR A 611 -16.91 36.33 15.65
CA THR A 611 -16.67 37.71 15.18
C THR A 611 -15.22 38.12 15.43
N TRP A 612 -14.69 37.83 16.62
CA TRP A 612 -13.30 38.11 16.96
C TRP A 612 -12.31 37.28 16.12
N LEU A 613 -12.54 35.98 15.94
CA LEU A 613 -11.69 35.11 15.12
C LEU A 613 -11.68 35.57 13.66
N THR A 614 -12.86 35.91 13.12
CA THR A 614 -13.01 36.46 11.76
C THR A 614 -12.26 37.78 11.60
N THR A 615 -12.34 38.67 12.60
CA THR A 615 -11.72 40.00 12.56
C THR A 615 -10.20 39.94 12.78
N SER A 616 -9.73 39.13 13.73
CA SER A 616 -8.32 38.95 14.07
C SER A 616 -7.57 38.03 13.09
N ARG A 617 -8.29 37.23 12.30
CA ARG A 617 -7.78 36.17 11.41
C ARG A 617 -6.94 35.10 12.12
N ARG A 618 -7.17 34.89 13.41
CA ARG A 618 -6.48 33.89 14.22
C ARG A 618 -7.39 32.70 14.51
N GLU A 619 -6.80 31.54 14.70
CA GLU A 619 -7.48 30.28 15.10
C GLU A 619 -7.03 29.83 16.50
N LYS A 620 -6.26 30.67 17.19
CA LYS A 620 -5.71 30.41 18.53
C LYS A 620 -6.02 31.57 19.45
N CYS A 621 -6.22 31.26 20.72
CA CYS A 621 -6.31 32.26 21.77
C CYS A 621 -5.02 33.10 21.79
N GLU A 622 -5.15 34.43 21.81
CA GLU A 622 -3.99 35.32 21.81
C GLU A 622 -3.16 35.26 23.09
N ILE A 623 -3.79 34.87 24.21
CA ILE A 623 -3.16 34.81 25.53
C ILE A 623 -2.58 33.41 25.76
N CYS A 624 -3.43 32.38 25.83
CA CYS A 624 -3.00 31.03 26.21
C CYS A 624 -2.61 30.12 25.03
N GLN A 625 -2.68 30.62 23.79
CA GLN A 625 -2.32 29.88 22.57
C GLN A 625 -3.09 28.58 22.31
N SER A 626 -4.17 28.34 23.05
CA SER A 626 -5.06 27.20 22.80
C SER A 626 -5.75 27.34 21.44
N SER A 627 -5.74 26.28 20.65
CA SER A 627 -6.39 26.25 19.34
C SER A 627 -7.90 26.09 19.49
N PHE A 628 -8.66 26.84 18.70
CA PHE A 628 -10.10 26.68 18.57
C PHE A 628 -10.41 25.78 17.37
N GLU A 629 -11.35 24.84 17.52
CA GLU A 629 -11.86 24.08 16.38
C GLU A 629 -12.70 25.00 15.50
N THR A 630 -12.21 25.32 14.29
CA THR A 630 -12.81 26.32 13.42
C THR A 630 -12.86 25.86 11.96
N ILE A 631 -13.80 26.42 11.20
CA ILE A 631 -13.88 26.28 9.75
C ILE A 631 -13.88 27.65 9.09
N ARG A 632 -13.25 27.75 7.92
CA ARG A 632 -13.26 28.96 7.08
C ARG A 632 -14.35 28.86 6.02
N VAL A 633 -15.28 29.79 6.06
CA VAL A 633 -16.36 29.93 5.08
C VAL A 633 -15.99 31.03 4.11
N PHE A 634 -15.89 30.69 2.82
CA PHE A 634 -15.58 31.64 1.77
C PHE A 634 -16.86 32.07 1.04
N PRO A 635 -17.06 33.38 0.79
CA PRO A 635 -18.18 33.86 0.00
C PRO A 635 -18.20 33.31 -1.43
N THR A 636 -19.40 33.26 -2.01
CA THR A 636 -19.69 32.79 -3.36
C THR A 636 -19.64 33.91 -4.40
N PHE A 637 -19.49 33.55 -5.67
CA PHE A 637 -19.44 34.53 -6.76
C PHE A 637 -20.76 35.33 -6.90
N ARG A 638 -21.88 34.70 -6.52
CA ARG A 638 -23.19 35.35 -6.50
C ARG A 638 -23.25 36.48 -5.46
N GLU A 639 -22.61 36.30 -4.31
CA GLU A 639 -22.52 37.33 -3.26
C GLU A 639 -21.59 38.46 -3.68
N TYR A 640 -20.50 38.17 -4.42
CA TYR A 640 -19.62 39.20 -4.99
C TYR A 640 -20.31 40.13 -5.97
N ILE A 641 -21.17 39.59 -6.84
CA ILE A 641 -21.97 40.40 -7.79
C ILE A 641 -23.05 41.22 -7.07
N ARG A 642 -23.60 40.70 -5.97
CA ARG A 642 -24.66 41.37 -5.20
C ARG A 642 -24.14 42.43 -4.23
N ASP A 643 -22.84 42.43 -3.90
CA ASP A 643 -22.24 43.46 -3.06
C ASP A 643 -22.28 44.81 -3.81
N PRO A 644 -23.06 45.80 -3.34
CA PRO A 644 -23.22 47.08 -4.02
C PRO A 644 -21.93 47.90 -4.10
N ARG A 645 -20.91 47.56 -3.31
CA ARG A 645 -19.58 48.17 -3.39
C ARG A 645 -18.79 47.65 -4.60
N ASN A 646 -19.13 46.47 -5.11
CA ASN A 646 -18.53 45.90 -6.30
C ASN A 646 -19.30 46.38 -7.54
N ARG A 647 -18.73 47.32 -8.29
CA ARG A 647 -19.29 47.82 -9.56
C ARG A 647 -19.16 46.82 -10.71
N VAL A 648 -19.42 45.53 -10.46
CA VAL A 648 -19.19 44.43 -11.44
C VAL A 648 -20.03 44.63 -12.68
N THR A 649 -21.29 45.03 -12.55
CA THR A 649 -22.19 45.28 -13.69
C THR A 649 -21.66 46.40 -14.59
N PHE A 650 -21.19 47.51 -14.02
CA PHE A 650 -20.61 48.61 -14.78
C PHE A 650 -19.30 48.20 -15.46
N GLN A 651 -18.46 47.41 -14.78
CA GLN A 651 -17.20 46.91 -15.35
C GLN A 651 -17.43 45.88 -16.46
N LEU A 652 -18.47 45.04 -16.36
CA LEU A 652 -18.85 44.11 -17.42
C LEU A 652 -19.38 44.84 -18.66
N ILE A 653 -20.21 45.88 -18.46
CA ILE A 653 -20.69 46.72 -19.57
C ILE A 653 -19.53 47.45 -20.25
N ALA A 654 -18.61 48.05 -19.47
CA ALA A 654 -17.40 48.68 -20.00
C ALA A 654 -16.53 47.68 -20.77
N PHE A 655 -16.35 46.46 -20.22
CA PHE A 655 -15.59 45.39 -20.88
C PHE A 655 -16.21 44.99 -22.23
N ILE A 656 -17.54 44.85 -22.29
CA ILE A 656 -18.25 44.52 -23.53
C ILE A 656 -18.13 45.66 -24.54
N ALA A 657 -18.28 46.92 -24.10
CA ALA A 657 -18.13 48.09 -24.97
C ALA A 657 -16.71 48.21 -25.56
N GLU A 658 -15.68 48.00 -24.73
CA GLU A 658 -14.28 48.01 -25.15
C GLU A 658 -13.99 46.83 -26.11
N LEU A 659 -14.52 45.63 -25.85
CA LEU A 659 -14.38 44.48 -26.77
C LEU A 659 -15.00 44.78 -28.14
N LEU A 660 -16.20 45.37 -28.16
CA LEU A 660 -16.86 45.78 -29.40
C LEU A 660 -16.06 46.85 -30.16
N SER A 661 -15.38 47.76 -29.44
CA SER A 661 -14.53 48.79 -30.04
C SER A 661 -13.32 48.23 -30.80
N PHE A 662 -12.88 46.99 -30.51
CA PHE A 662 -11.83 46.30 -31.27
C PHE A 662 -12.38 45.37 -32.35
N LEU A 663 -13.49 44.68 -32.08
CA LEU A 663 -14.07 43.71 -33.00
C LEU A 663 -14.73 44.37 -34.22
N LEU A 664 -15.44 45.49 -34.02
CA LEU A 664 -16.13 46.18 -35.12
C LEU A 664 -15.15 46.75 -36.16
N PRO A 665 -14.07 47.48 -35.78
CA PRO A 665 -13.08 47.93 -36.77
C PRO A 665 -12.34 46.78 -37.45
N THR A 666 -12.07 45.69 -36.74
CA THR A 666 -11.45 44.50 -37.34
C THR A 666 -12.36 43.90 -38.42
N LEU A 667 -13.67 43.81 -38.17
CA LEU A 667 -14.66 43.35 -39.15
C LEU A 667 -14.73 44.29 -40.36
N VAL A 668 -14.71 45.61 -40.13
CA VAL A 668 -14.71 46.61 -41.21
C VAL A 668 -13.44 46.48 -42.07
N LEU A 669 -12.25 46.33 -41.48
CA LEU A 669 -11.02 46.13 -42.23
C LEU A 669 -11.04 44.84 -43.06
N TRP A 670 -11.64 43.76 -42.54
CA TRP A 670 -11.83 42.52 -43.29
C TRP A 670 -12.78 42.70 -44.48
N ILE A 671 -13.89 43.43 -44.30
CA ILE A 671 -14.82 43.75 -45.39
C ILE A 671 -14.12 44.62 -46.45
N MET A 672 -13.36 45.64 -46.03
CA MET A 672 -12.59 46.48 -46.95
C MET A 672 -11.51 45.69 -47.71
N THR A 673 -10.84 44.74 -47.05
CA THR A 673 -9.87 43.84 -47.70
C THR A 673 -10.55 42.94 -48.73
N TYR A 674 -11.73 42.42 -48.40
CA TYR A 674 -12.52 41.60 -49.31
C TYR A 674 -13.02 42.38 -50.52
N GLN A 675 -13.56 43.59 -50.30
CA GLN A 675 -13.99 44.49 -51.37
C GLN A 675 -12.84 44.89 -52.29
N TRP A 676 -11.68 45.24 -51.72
CA TRP A 676 -10.46 45.50 -52.48
C TRP A 676 -10.06 44.30 -53.35
N TYR A 677 -10.13 43.08 -52.80
CA TYR A 677 -9.82 41.86 -53.54
C TYR A 677 -10.78 41.62 -54.70
N THR A 678 -12.09 41.80 -54.49
CA THR A 678 -13.11 41.61 -55.53
C THR A 678 -13.02 42.66 -56.63
N ASP A 679 -12.77 43.93 -56.28
CA ASP A 679 -12.62 45.02 -57.26
C ASP A 679 -11.38 44.84 -58.13
N ARG A 680 -10.28 44.36 -57.55
CA ARG A 680 -9.04 44.07 -58.28
C ARG A 680 -9.18 42.90 -59.26
N LYS A 681 -10.01 41.91 -58.92
CA LYS A 681 -10.36 40.80 -59.83
C LYS A 681 -11.15 41.27 -61.06
N HIS A 682 -11.90 42.36 -60.95
CA HIS A 682 -12.74 42.88 -62.04
C HIS A 682 -12.08 44.00 -62.87
N SER A 683 -11.14 44.79 -62.33
CA SER A 683 -10.68 46.02 -63.00
C SER A 683 -9.48 45.89 -63.96
N ASN A 684 -8.73 44.78 -64.02
CA ASN A 684 -7.57 44.58 -64.92
C ASN A 684 -6.60 45.79 -65.07
N ARG A 685 -6.46 46.63 -64.03
CA ARG A 685 -5.56 47.79 -64.00
C ARG A 685 -4.27 47.41 -63.27
N LEU A 686 -3.17 47.40 -64.00
CA LEU A 686 -1.87 46.84 -63.61
C LEU A 686 -0.89 47.86 -62.97
N LEU A 687 -1.36 49.01 -62.48
CA LEU A 687 -0.48 50.17 -62.22
C LEU A 687 -0.61 50.84 -60.84
N PHE A 688 -1.19 50.18 -59.83
CA PHE A 688 -1.14 50.68 -58.45
C PHE A 688 -0.76 49.59 -57.42
N ASP A 689 0.17 49.98 -56.56
CA ASP A 689 0.99 49.20 -55.63
C ASP A 689 0.21 48.33 -54.63
N GLY A 690 0.64 47.08 -54.42
CA GLY A 690 -0.01 46.10 -53.51
C GLY A 690 0.11 46.40 -52.02
N TRP A 691 0.71 47.54 -51.65
CA TRP A 691 0.97 47.94 -50.28
C TRP A 691 -0.30 48.21 -49.47
N GLU A 692 -1.39 48.66 -50.11
CA GLU A 692 -2.66 48.93 -49.42
C GLU A 692 -3.30 47.66 -48.83
N ALA A 693 -3.31 46.55 -49.59
CA ALA A 693 -3.84 45.28 -49.10
C ALA A 693 -2.98 44.69 -47.99
N ILE A 694 -1.65 44.81 -48.11
CA ILE A 694 -0.73 44.40 -47.07
C ILE A 694 -1.00 45.23 -45.79
N ALA A 695 -1.19 46.54 -45.91
CA ALA A 695 -1.49 47.41 -44.78
C ALA A 695 -2.84 47.05 -44.10
N LEU A 696 -3.89 46.74 -44.87
CA LEU A 696 -5.19 46.32 -44.33
C LEU A 696 -5.11 44.99 -43.60
N VAL A 697 -4.42 44.01 -44.18
CA VAL A 697 -4.22 42.68 -43.56
C VAL A 697 -3.41 42.81 -42.28
N VAL A 698 -2.25 43.50 -42.32
CA VAL A 698 -1.40 43.73 -41.14
C VAL A 698 -2.16 44.50 -40.05
N GLY A 699 -2.94 45.52 -40.42
CA GLY A 699 -3.77 46.29 -39.49
C GLY A 699 -4.84 45.42 -38.80
N SER A 700 -5.47 44.51 -39.54
CA SER A 700 -6.46 43.58 -38.97
C SER A 700 -5.85 42.61 -37.95
N PHE A 701 -4.66 42.06 -38.24
CA PHE A 701 -3.94 41.18 -37.32
C PHE A 701 -3.43 41.93 -36.08
N ALA A 702 -3.00 43.19 -36.25
CA ALA A 702 -2.58 44.03 -35.13
C ALA A 702 -3.75 44.32 -34.16
N LEU A 703 -4.94 44.67 -34.68
CA LEU A 703 -6.14 44.90 -33.86
C LEU A 703 -6.63 43.63 -33.17
N LEU A 704 -6.61 42.49 -33.85
CA LEU A 704 -6.96 41.20 -33.25
C LEU A 704 -6.00 40.85 -32.11
N SER A 705 -4.70 41.07 -32.32
CA SER A 705 -3.66 40.83 -31.30
C SER A 705 -3.85 41.75 -30.10
N ALA A 706 -4.13 43.04 -30.33
CA ALA A 706 -4.43 44.01 -29.28
C ALA A 706 -5.69 43.60 -28.47
N CYS A 707 -6.74 43.14 -29.15
CA CYS A 707 -7.97 42.64 -28.53
C CYS A 707 -7.69 41.43 -27.62
N ILE A 708 -6.89 40.47 -28.08
CA ILE A 708 -6.50 39.29 -27.29
C ILE A 708 -5.68 39.69 -26.07
N ILE A 709 -4.69 40.57 -26.24
CA ILE A 709 -3.81 41.03 -25.15
C ILE A 709 -4.64 41.76 -24.08
N TRP A 710 -5.47 42.70 -24.50
CA TRP A 710 -6.34 43.47 -23.59
C TRP A 710 -7.37 42.56 -22.90
N GLY A 711 -8.02 41.65 -23.64
CA GLY A 711 -8.98 40.70 -23.08
C GLY A 711 -8.35 39.79 -22.01
N ARG A 712 -7.13 39.32 -22.24
CA ARG A 712 -6.36 38.55 -21.23
C ARG A 712 -6.02 39.38 -20.00
N GLY A 713 -5.62 40.65 -20.18
CA GLY A 713 -5.32 41.58 -19.10
C GLY A 713 -6.55 41.86 -18.21
N SER A 714 -7.67 42.18 -18.85
CA SER A 714 -8.93 42.46 -18.16
C SER A 714 -9.46 41.23 -17.41
N PHE A 715 -9.45 40.05 -18.03
CA PHE A 715 -9.87 38.82 -17.37
C PHE A 715 -9.03 38.53 -16.12
N ARG A 716 -7.70 38.67 -16.21
CA ARG A 716 -6.79 38.52 -15.06
C ARG A 716 -7.07 39.54 -13.95
N HIS A 717 -7.36 40.79 -14.31
CA HIS A 717 -7.73 41.82 -13.34
C HIS A 717 -9.03 41.48 -12.59
N HIS A 718 -10.04 40.99 -13.30
CA HIS A 718 -11.30 40.55 -12.70
C HIS A 718 -11.14 39.33 -11.82
N GLN A 719 -10.33 38.36 -12.23
CA GLN A 719 -9.97 37.20 -11.40
C GLN A 719 -9.23 37.61 -10.13
N TYR A 720 -8.29 38.54 -10.22
CA TYR A 720 -7.57 39.08 -9.07
C TYR A 720 -8.51 39.78 -8.09
N LYS A 721 -9.39 40.67 -8.58
CA LYS A 721 -10.39 41.36 -7.75
C LYS A 721 -11.33 40.39 -7.03
N TRP A 722 -11.82 39.37 -7.73
CA TRP A 722 -12.63 38.31 -7.14
C TRP A 722 -11.88 37.54 -6.05
N SER A 723 -10.65 37.10 -6.34
CA SER A 723 -9.83 36.36 -5.38
C SER A 723 -9.52 37.18 -4.13
N SER A 724 -9.12 38.44 -4.32
CA SER A 724 -8.83 39.38 -3.22
C SER A 724 -10.07 39.69 -2.36
N TRP A 725 -11.22 39.90 -3.00
CA TRP A 725 -12.49 40.10 -2.29
C TRP A 725 -12.89 38.84 -1.50
N ARG A 726 -12.78 37.66 -2.12
CA ARG A 726 -13.11 36.37 -1.47
C ARG A 726 -12.24 36.09 -0.25
N MET A 727 -10.95 36.45 -0.31
CA MET A 727 -10.03 36.30 0.82
C MET A 727 -10.26 37.32 1.94
N SER A 728 -10.70 38.53 1.59
CA SER A 728 -10.97 39.60 2.57
C SER A 728 -12.34 39.46 3.26
N HIS A 729 -13.28 38.72 2.67
CA HIS A 729 -14.63 38.51 3.20
C HIS A 729 -14.87 37.07 3.72
N GLN A 730 -13.79 36.31 3.99
CA GLN A 730 -13.90 35.00 4.64
C GLN A 730 -14.45 35.15 6.07
N GLN A 731 -15.25 34.19 6.52
CA GLN A 731 -15.74 34.11 7.90
C GLN A 731 -15.14 32.88 8.59
N ILE A 732 -14.74 33.02 9.85
CA ILE A 732 -14.29 31.91 10.70
C ILE A 732 -15.45 31.54 11.62
N ARG A 733 -15.88 30.27 11.55
CA ARG A 733 -16.97 29.72 12.39
C ARG A 733 -16.44 28.64 13.31
N LEU A 734 -17.01 28.51 14.51
CA LEU A 734 -16.62 27.50 15.50
C LEU A 734 -17.30 26.16 15.21
N VAL A 735 -16.58 25.07 15.42
CA VAL A 735 -17.14 23.71 15.37
C VAL A 735 -17.60 23.34 16.78
N LEU A 736 -18.90 23.48 17.06
CA LEU A 736 -19.46 23.09 18.35
C LEU A 736 -19.71 21.58 18.37
N SER A 737 -18.77 20.80 18.90
CA SER A 737 -19.03 19.40 19.23
C SER A 737 -19.93 19.33 20.47
N LYS A 738 -21.07 18.61 20.41
CA LYS A 738 -21.78 18.23 21.62
C LYS A 738 -20.89 17.30 22.43
N THR A 739 -20.31 17.79 23.51
CA THR A 739 -19.76 16.97 24.58
C THR A 739 -20.56 17.26 25.85
N SER A 740 -21.67 16.55 26.04
CA SER A 740 -22.04 16.17 27.40
C SER A 740 -20.99 15.15 27.84
N LYS A 741 -20.17 15.53 28.81
CA LYS A 741 -19.33 14.60 29.56
C LYS A 741 -20.21 13.43 30.02
N ALA A 742 -19.96 12.25 29.50
CA ALA A 742 -20.35 11.00 30.14
C ALA A 742 -19.11 10.52 30.89
N ASP A 743 -19.35 10.18 32.15
CA ASP A 743 -18.38 9.88 33.18
C ASP A 743 -17.34 8.84 32.77
N PHE A 744 -16.07 9.21 32.91
CA PHE A 744 -15.04 8.29 33.35
C PHE A 744 -14.63 8.77 34.75
N PRO A 745 -14.68 7.92 35.79
CA PRO A 745 -14.15 8.29 37.09
C PRO A 745 -12.61 8.34 37.00
N ASP A 746 -12.07 9.54 37.11
CA ASP A 746 -10.73 9.76 37.62
C ASP A 746 -10.79 9.56 39.13
N ASP A 747 -9.98 8.66 39.66
CA ASP A 747 -9.49 8.77 41.03
C ASP A 747 -7.98 8.57 41.05
N HIS A 748 -7.34 9.71 41.32
CA HIS A 748 -6.13 9.92 42.11
C HIS A 748 -4.72 9.72 41.52
N GLU A 749 -4.13 10.88 41.21
CA GLU A 749 -2.72 11.21 41.16
C GLU A 749 -1.95 10.91 42.47
N ALA A 750 -0.70 10.45 42.28
CA ALA A 750 0.54 10.79 43.02
C ALA A 750 0.65 10.38 44.52
N GLN A 751 1.80 10.04 45.10
CA GLN A 751 3.18 10.52 44.99
C GLN A 751 4.12 9.54 45.75
N ILE A 752 5.40 9.47 45.36
CA ILE A 752 6.60 9.29 46.24
C ILE A 752 6.67 7.98 47.06
N VAL A 753 7.34 6.94 46.54
CA VAL A 753 8.74 6.48 46.79
C VAL A 753 9.07 5.47 45.70
#